data_AF-A0A6P8HK77-F1
#
_entry.id   AF-A0A6P8HK77-F1
#
_cell.length_a   1.000
_cell.length_b   1.000
_cell.length_c   1.000
_cell.angle_alpha   90.00
_cell.angle_beta   90.00
_cell.angle_gamma   90.00
#
_symmetry.space_group_name_H-M   'P 1'
#
loop_
_entity.id
_entity.type
_entity.pdbx_description
1 polymer ?
#
loop_
_entity_poly.entity_id
_entity_poly.type
_entity_poly.pdbx_seq_one_letter_code
_entity_poly.pdbx_strand_id
1 'polypeptide(L)'
;MAYRYVPPDEFTPESRVTWKPLNTVTSWKQEEEGIVDKFTLNFDSGHKLYIYFFSHTSFRVRFNPDPNAPYVKSRSPATQVERIEAHEIKVEEKNKVLIIETNRIKVKVNLTKYALSVYRGNQLIHADPDDYNLVYIPKEAGGEAVANFKMAPKNACYFGFGEKAGVTLDKRRVPKQHFYGNFGGDNKEKLGSALTFFNYDNFGYAAPDLTPEGEVQGPLNPNGPLYQSSPFLIEHNPSPTGDFSGPSYAYGILLDNTSQTYINLRQGDQYYIGALHGELDYYFFAGDHVAEVLNEFTQLTGRTKLKPKHVFGYHQGGYGWNYNNKWKLMEVALKYRQWKIPIDGLHVDVDLQDSYRTFTHSKKKFPNPKGMFAALHDWGFKMSTNITPIISCNADEEGEHSPYKALDSGKQKNAFVRNTREDGSGTHDFYIGNVNYGRGHLTWGHYPDLGRHDVQEWWGEQYRDLLDWGLDFVWQDMTTPAMKASIHQDPCPFLSFPMDVMLSDNEETRYDDHSTHLEDKKPFAKIRCLYNYNLCKATYKGLEKLQPDRRHFIIARGGFVGVHRYAGLWTGDSTSNWEFVRINIPLILNIGLSGQAISGCDIGGFCAAFQGQIVEPEMLVRWTIMGAFLPWFRNHYDNYYKPYQEPYRYSEPVPSICRKYIELRYRLIQYIYDAMFGNTQTGKPICRPIFMDEVKVGVYNNDPAADDDHGWGYYGYVTNRMDDQFFLGKDLLVCPIVNPGQTNRPVYLPSGSKWYHFKDNKKPLDAPVMGGVEFDFYAPWDKMGSDNCALYVREGAIIPTRELEQYIGELYSQGKDNPLTFNIYPGRGDKYTLYLDDDGVTNAAEKELKYRIVDVSHEETHNQRRVVFSRKHDKFTPRETFYYVALLASGEPSRITVNGEAVPKENGVNNDEMAESLAGRGYNSYYYNFSLNTTFIKVFDVKKEIVVVADFSPVSAMQA
;
A
#
# COMPACT_ATOMS: atom_id res chain seq x y z
N MET A 1 -18.36 4.79 -31.50
CA MET A 1 -17.22 5.74 -31.55
C MET A 1 -15.95 4.93 -31.31
N ALA A 2 -14.79 5.30 -31.85
CA ALA A 2 -13.56 4.58 -31.51
C ALA A 2 -13.10 5.02 -30.10
N TYR A 3 -13.27 4.16 -29.10
CA TYR A 3 -12.70 4.38 -27.78
C TYR A 3 -11.16 4.36 -27.87
N ARG A 4 -10.50 5.34 -27.26
CA ARG A 4 -9.03 5.43 -27.17
C ARG A 4 -8.59 5.88 -25.80
N TYR A 5 -7.33 5.63 -25.47
CA TYR A 5 -6.67 6.35 -24.39
C TYR A 5 -6.64 7.85 -24.73
N VAL A 6 -6.99 8.68 -23.75
CA VAL A 6 -6.90 10.13 -23.85
C VAL A 6 -5.81 10.59 -22.87
N PRO A 7 -4.66 11.08 -23.34
CA PRO A 7 -3.61 11.63 -22.49
C PRO A 7 -4.13 12.75 -21.55
N PRO A 8 -3.54 12.93 -20.34
CA PRO A 8 -3.94 13.99 -19.41
C PRO A 8 -3.96 15.42 -19.98
N ASP A 9 -3.10 15.72 -20.95
CA ASP A 9 -3.02 17.01 -21.65
C ASP A 9 -4.05 17.18 -22.77
N GLU A 10 -4.74 16.10 -23.17
CA GLU A 10 -5.86 16.16 -24.10
C GLU A 10 -7.23 16.25 -23.38
N PHE A 11 -7.31 15.78 -22.13
CA PHE A 11 -8.49 15.97 -21.29
C PHE A 11 -8.52 17.41 -20.75
N THR A 12 -9.13 18.33 -21.51
CA THR A 12 -9.01 19.78 -21.26
C THR A 12 -10.35 20.47 -20.96
N PRO A 13 -10.99 20.18 -19.81
CA PRO A 13 -12.23 20.86 -19.40
C PRO A 13 -12.07 22.38 -19.26
N GLU A 14 -10.86 22.88 -19.07
CA GLU A 14 -10.51 24.30 -18.99
C GLU A 14 -10.60 25.03 -20.34
N SER A 15 -10.62 24.30 -21.46
CA SER A 15 -10.73 24.89 -22.80
C SER A 15 -12.07 25.59 -23.04
N ARG A 16 -13.13 25.15 -22.35
CA ARG A 16 -14.52 25.62 -22.47
C ARG A 16 -15.11 25.54 -23.89
N VAL A 17 -14.46 24.82 -24.81
CA VAL A 17 -14.90 24.75 -26.22
C VAL A 17 -16.10 23.83 -26.37
N THR A 18 -15.98 22.60 -25.88
CA THR A 18 -17.03 21.55 -25.97
C THR A 18 -17.73 21.27 -24.65
N TRP A 19 -17.23 21.86 -23.56
CA TRP A 19 -17.66 21.61 -22.19
C TRP A 19 -18.77 22.59 -21.78
N LYS A 20 -19.87 22.07 -21.24
CA LYS A 20 -20.98 22.87 -20.71
C LYS A 20 -20.96 22.83 -19.18
N PRO A 21 -21.03 23.98 -18.48
CA PRO A 21 -21.21 24.01 -17.04
C PRO A 21 -22.63 23.62 -16.66
N LEU A 22 -22.77 23.03 -15.48
CA LEU A 22 -24.06 22.82 -14.83
C LEU A 22 -24.54 24.14 -14.20
N ASN A 23 -25.76 24.57 -14.54
CA ASN A 23 -26.24 25.93 -14.23
C ASN A 23 -27.21 25.95 -13.03
N THR A 24 -28.44 26.42 -13.24
CA THR A 24 -29.36 26.81 -12.16
C THR A 24 -30.04 25.59 -11.55
N VAL A 25 -30.02 25.48 -10.23
CA VAL A 25 -30.86 24.52 -9.51
C VAL A 25 -32.28 25.09 -9.42
N THR A 26 -33.23 24.42 -10.07
CA THR A 26 -34.64 24.85 -10.13
C THR A 26 -35.43 24.40 -8.91
N SER A 27 -35.07 23.26 -8.33
CA SER A 27 -35.67 22.71 -7.12
C SER A 27 -34.73 21.70 -6.47
N TRP A 28 -34.89 21.49 -5.17
CA TRP A 28 -34.24 20.41 -4.44
C TRP A 28 -35.23 19.69 -3.52
N LYS A 29 -34.90 18.45 -3.17
CA LYS A 29 -35.63 17.67 -2.17
C LYS A 29 -34.65 16.87 -1.31
N GLN A 30 -34.95 16.77 -0.01
CA GLN A 30 -34.34 15.79 0.89
C GLN A 30 -35.21 14.54 0.89
N GLU A 31 -34.57 13.39 0.76
CA GLU A 31 -35.20 12.09 0.71
C GLU A 31 -34.37 11.12 1.56
N GLU A 32 -35.03 10.13 2.14
CA GLU A 32 -34.33 8.98 2.72
C GLU A 32 -34.16 7.91 1.63
N GLU A 33 -32.93 7.46 1.40
CA GLU A 33 -32.64 6.30 0.56
C GLU A 33 -32.01 5.20 1.42
N GLY A 34 -32.86 4.27 1.88
CA GLY A 34 -32.47 3.26 2.85
C GLY A 34 -32.21 3.92 4.20
N ILE A 35 -30.96 3.97 4.62
CA ILE A 35 -30.53 4.58 5.89
C ILE A 35 -29.73 5.88 5.69
N VAL A 36 -29.66 6.42 4.47
CA VAL A 36 -28.81 7.56 4.12
C VAL A 36 -29.68 8.74 3.70
N ASP A 37 -29.36 9.94 4.17
CA ASP A 37 -29.98 11.17 3.68
C ASP A 37 -29.46 11.49 2.28
N LYS A 38 -30.38 11.58 1.32
CA LYS A 38 -30.12 11.96 -0.06
C LYS A 38 -30.76 13.31 -0.36
N PHE A 39 -29.98 14.20 -0.95
CA PHE A 39 -30.45 15.45 -1.51
C PHE A 39 -30.46 15.34 -3.03
N THR A 40 -31.62 15.49 -3.63
CA THR A 40 -31.78 15.56 -5.09
C THR A 40 -31.87 17.02 -5.52
N LEU A 41 -30.94 17.48 -6.35
CA LEU A 41 -30.97 18.79 -7.01
C LEU A 41 -31.43 18.61 -8.47
N ASN A 42 -32.45 19.35 -8.89
CA ASN A 42 -32.94 19.35 -10.27
C ASN A 42 -32.48 20.62 -10.99
N PHE A 43 -31.97 20.49 -12.20
CA PHE A 43 -31.42 21.60 -12.97
C PHE A 43 -32.34 22.05 -14.10
N ASP A 44 -32.21 23.31 -14.51
CA ASP A 44 -32.90 23.89 -15.67
C ASP A 44 -32.61 23.14 -16.99
N SER A 45 -31.43 22.53 -17.09
CA SER A 45 -31.00 21.66 -18.18
C SER A 45 -31.64 20.26 -18.18
N GLY A 46 -32.54 19.97 -17.23
CA GLY A 46 -33.16 18.64 -17.06
C GLY A 46 -32.28 17.60 -16.37
N HIS A 47 -31.04 17.95 -16.04
CA HIS A 47 -30.12 17.06 -15.30
C HIS A 47 -30.49 16.99 -13.82
N LYS A 48 -29.96 15.98 -13.14
CA LYS A 48 -30.07 15.80 -11.70
C LYS A 48 -28.69 15.63 -11.10
N LEU A 49 -28.50 16.10 -9.87
CA LEU A 49 -27.33 15.82 -9.04
C LEU A 49 -27.79 15.30 -7.69
N TYR A 50 -27.09 14.30 -7.16
CA TYR A 50 -27.39 13.73 -5.84
C TYR A 50 -26.26 13.99 -4.87
N ILE A 51 -26.61 14.35 -3.64
CA ILE A 51 -25.68 14.43 -2.50
C ILE A 51 -26.14 13.48 -1.41
N TYR A 52 -25.30 12.53 -1.02
CA TYR A 52 -25.59 11.53 0.01
C TYR A 52 -24.71 11.77 1.23
N PHE A 53 -25.23 11.76 2.45
CA PHE A 53 -24.43 11.92 3.67
C PHE A 53 -24.25 10.60 4.42
N PHE A 54 -23.02 10.13 4.59
CA PHE A 54 -22.71 8.81 5.18
C PHE A 54 -22.27 8.88 6.64
N SER A 55 -21.72 10.02 7.06
CA SER A 55 -21.23 10.27 8.42
C SER A 55 -21.26 11.76 8.75
N HIS A 56 -20.79 12.14 9.94
CA HIS A 56 -20.59 13.54 10.31
C HIS A 56 -19.52 14.23 9.46
N THR A 57 -18.61 13.50 8.82
CA THR A 57 -17.49 14.07 8.07
C THR A 57 -17.46 13.66 6.60
N SER A 58 -18.38 12.81 6.14
CA SER A 58 -18.36 12.30 4.76
C SER A 58 -19.69 12.41 4.01
N PHE A 59 -19.58 12.73 2.73
CA PHE A 59 -20.69 12.76 1.78
C PHE A 59 -20.24 12.30 0.40
N ARG A 60 -21.18 11.92 -0.47
CA ARG A 60 -20.96 11.55 -1.88
C ARG A 60 -21.73 12.48 -2.78
N VAL A 61 -21.15 12.83 -3.93
CA VAL A 61 -21.80 13.60 -4.99
C VAL A 61 -21.83 12.76 -6.26
N ARG A 62 -23.02 12.61 -6.84
CA ARG A 62 -23.23 11.90 -8.11
C ARG A 62 -23.85 12.81 -9.16
N PHE A 63 -23.26 12.84 -10.34
CA PHE A 63 -23.78 13.53 -11.51
C PHE A 63 -23.57 12.69 -12.78
N ASN A 64 -24.63 12.51 -13.56
CA ASN A 64 -24.60 11.83 -14.84
C ASN A 64 -24.72 12.86 -15.99
N PRO A 65 -23.81 12.86 -16.98
CA PRO A 65 -23.88 13.76 -18.13
C PRO A 65 -25.01 13.44 -19.11
N ASP A 66 -25.62 12.25 -19.02
CA ASP A 66 -26.85 11.90 -19.73
C ASP A 66 -28.05 12.11 -18.79
N PRO A 67 -28.91 13.11 -19.02
CA PRO A 67 -30.04 13.42 -18.14
C PRO A 67 -31.10 12.31 -18.10
N ASN A 68 -31.07 11.38 -19.07
CA ASN A 68 -32.00 10.27 -19.17
C ASN A 68 -31.40 8.96 -18.65
N ALA A 69 -30.10 8.91 -18.36
CA ALA A 69 -29.47 7.71 -17.84
C ALA A 69 -30.00 7.41 -16.42
N PRO A 70 -30.32 6.15 -16.11
CA PRO A 70 -30.70 5.77 -14.77
C PRO A 70 -29.50 5.93 -13.84
N TYR A 71 -29.74 6.50 -12.66
CA TYR A 71 -28.82 6.32 -11.55
C TYR A 71 -29.06 4.92 -10.99
N VAL A 72 -28.22 3.97 -11.42
CA VAL A 72 -28.30 2.61 -10.91
C VAL A 72 -28.05 2.66 -9.39
N LYS A 73 -28.92 1.96 -8.65
CA LYS A 73 -28.98 1.99 -7.18
C LYS A 73 -27.75 1.32 -6.52
N SER A 74 -27.09 0.41 -7.23
CA SER A 74 -26.18 -0.59 -6.62
C SER A 74 -24.71 -0.16 -6.57
N ARG A 75 -24.24 -0.04 -5.33
CA ARG A 75 -22.88 -0.05 -4.75
C ARG A 75 -21.67 -0.07 -5.72
N SER A 76 -20.86 0.97 -5.56
CA SER A 76 -19.45 1.08 -5.94
C SER A 76 -18.67 -0.24 -5.81
N PRO A 77 -17.73 -0.60 -6.72
CA PRO A 77 -16.76 -1.67 -6.48
C PRO A 77 -15.74 -1.32 -5.37
N ALA A 78 -15.53 -0.02 -5.09
CA ALA A 78 -14.60 0.48 -4.10
C ALA A 78 -15.15 0.39 -2.67
N THR A 79 -16.43 0.72 -2.45
CA THR A 79 -17.03 0.85 -1.10
C THR A 79 -17.77 -0.40 -0.63
N GLN A 80 -17.71 -0.74 0.66
CA GLN A 80 -18.39 -1.90 1.27
C GLN A 80 -19.57 -1.52 2.18
N VAL A 81 -19.64 -0.27 2.64
CA VAL A 81 -20.59 0.16 3.67
C VAL A 81 -21.49 1.25 3.12
N GLU A 82 -22.80 1.17 3.41
CA GLU A 82 -23.79 2.16 2.97
C GLU A 82 -23.96 3.35 3.94
N ARG A 83 -23.52 3.22 5.21
CA ARG A 83 -23.51 4.29 6.21
C ARG A 83 -22.48 3.98 7.31
N ILE A 84 -21.69 4.97 7.71
CA ILE A 84 -20.70 4.81 8.77
C ILE A 84 -21.32 5.14 10.14
N GLU A 85 -22.08 6.23 10.24
CA GLU A 85 -22.73 6.65 11.50
C GLU A 85 -24.05 7.41 11.30
N ALA A 86 -24.91 7.35 12.33
CA ALA A 86 -26.18 8.08 12.37
C ALA A 86 -25.95 9.56 12.67
N HIS A 87 -26.65 10.46 11.99
CA HIS A 87 -26.51 11.89 12.23
C HIS A 87 -27.81 12.67 12.01
N GLU A 88 -28.03 13.68 12.84
CA GLU A 88 -29.07 14.69 12.67
C GLU A 88 -28.57 15.70 11.63
N ILE A 89 -29.23 15.79 10.48
CA ILE A 89 -28.93 16.81 9.47
C ILE A 89 -29.83 18.02 9.71
N LYS A 90 -29.20 19.20 9.81
CA LYS A 90 -29.91 20.48 9.78
C LYS A 90 -29.86 21.03 8.37
N VAL A 91 -31.03 21.38 7.84
CA VAL A 91 -31.17 21.91 6.48
C VAL A 91 -31.81 23.29 6.54
N GLU A 92 -31.17 24.26 5.88
CA GLU A 92 -31.69 25.62 5.72
C GLU A 92 -31.46 26.08 4.29
N GLU A 93 -32.47 26.64 3.63
CA GLU A 93 -32.27 27.42 2.41
C GLU A 93 -32.37 28.91 2.74
N LYS A 94 -31.31 29.67 2.45
CA LYS A 94 -31.28 31.12 2.64
C LYS A 94 -30.54 31.80 1.51
N ASN A 95 -31.12 32.88 0.95
CA ASN A 95 -30.51 33.67 -0.12
C ASN A 95 -30.04 32.82 -1.32
N LYS A 96 -30.84 31.84 -1.75
CA LYS A 96 -30.49 30.90 -2.84
C LYS A 96 -29.23 30.07 -2.57
N VAL A 97 -28.94 29.80 -1.30
CA VAL A 97 -27.93 28.84 -0.86
C VAL A 97 -28.61 27.79 0.01
N LEU A 98 -28.46 26.53 -0.38
CA LEU A 98 -28.84 25.39 0.44
C LEU A 98 -27.70 25.06 1.41
N ILE A 99 -27.99 25.03 2.70
CA ILE A 99 -27.05 24.74 3.78
C ILE A 99 -27.45 23.40 4.38
N ILE A 100 -26.53 22.45 4.35
CA ILE A 100 -26.70 21.10 4.89
C ILE A 100 -25.61 20.91 5.95
N GLU A 101 -26.01 20.84 7.21
CA GLU A 101 -25.10 20.83 8.36
C GLU A 101 -25.20 19.52 9.14
N THR A 102 -24.05 18.89 9.33
CA THR A 102 -23.83 17.78 10.26
C THR A 102 -23.20 18.33 11.55
N ASN A 103 -22.88 17.45 12.51
CA ASN A 103 -22.17 17.84 13.72
C ASN A 103 -20.73 18.34 13.50
N ARG A 104 -20.10 18.03 12.35
CA ARG A 104 -18.67 18.32 12.11
C ARG A 104 -18.44 19.20 10.89
N ILE A 105 -19.32 19.15 9.88
CA ILE A 105 -19.18 19.92 8.66
C ILE A 105 -20.46 20.63 8.26
N LYS A 106 -20.30 21.72 7.51
CA LYS A 106 -21.38 22.45 6.85
C LYS A 106 -21.12 22.50 5.36
N VAL A 107 -22.01 21.88 4.60
CA VAL A 107 -21.98 21.90 3.13
C VAL A 107 -22.92 22.99 2.65
N LYS A 108 -22.42 23.92 1.85
CA LYS A 108 -23.23 24.96 1.20
C LYS A 108 -23.26 24.73 -0.29
N VAL A 109 -24.45 24.75 -0.86
CA VAL A 109 -24.69 24.63 -2.30
C VAL A 109 -25.34 25.91 -2.82
N ASN A 110 -24.65 26.64 -3.68
CA ASN A 110 -25.23 27.78 -4.39
C ASN A 110 -26.26 27.27 -5.41
N LEU A 111 -27.50 27.76 -5.35
CA LEU A 111 -28.60 27.30 -6.20
C LEU A 111 -28.74 28.11 -7.50
N THR A 112 -28.08 29.28 -7.59
CA THR A 112 -28.17 30.15 -8.78
C THR A 112 -27.13 29.77 -9.83
N LYS A 113 -25.88 29.62 -9.38
CA LYS A 113 -24.80 28.98 -10.13
C LYS A 113 -24.33 27.86 -9.24
N TYR A 114 -24.59 26.62 -9.63
CA TYR A 114 -24.20 25.48 -8.81
C TYR A 114 -22.73 25.58 -8.45
N ALA A 115 -22.42 25.56 -7.15
CA ALA A 115 -21.09 25.48 -6.58
C ALA A 115 -21.23 24.93 -5.16
N LEU A 116 -20.43 23.92 -4.82
CA LEU A 116 -20.41 23.30 -3.51
C LEU A 116 -19.21 23.81 -2.71
N SER A 117 -19.43 24.18 -1.45
CA SER A 117 -18.36 24.49 -0.50
C SER A 117 -18.56 23.76 0.82
N VAL A 118 -17.46 23.42 1.49
CA VAL A 118 -17.46 22.68 2.76
C VAL A 118 -16.74 23.50 3.81
N TYR A 119 -17.36 23.63 4.97
CA TYR A 119 -16.83 24.33 6.12
C TYR A 119 -16.66 23.39 7.31
N ARG A 120 -15.57 23.59 8.07
CA ARG A 120 -15.39 23.05 9.41
C ARG A 120 -15.59 24.18 10.41
N GLY A 121 -16.69 24.14 11.16
CA GLY A 121 -17.16 25.32 11.89
C GLY A 121 -17.42 26.48 10.93
N ASN A 122 -16.67 27.58 11.07
CA ASN A 122 -16.74 28.73 10.16
C ASN A 122 -15.60 28.80 9.13
N GLN A 123 -14.62 27.90 9.21
CA GLN A 123 -13.47 27.86 8.30
C GLN A 123 -13.86 27.16 7.00
N LEU A 124 -13.60 27.79 5.85
CA LEU A 124 -13.71 27.14 4.54
C LEU A 124 -12.55 26.14 4.39
N ILE A 125 -12.87 24.88 4.07
CA ILE A 125 -11.86 23.82 3.87
C ILE A 125 -11.86 23.25 2.45
N HIS A 126 -12.95 23.44 1.69
CA HIS A 126 -13.07 23.01 0.30
C HIS A 126 -14.09 23.87 -0.43
N ALA A 127 -13.85 24.19 -1.71
CA ALA A 127 -14.80 24.90 -2.55
C ALA A 127 -14.65 24.52 -4.02
N ASP A 128 -15.77 24.46 -4.72
CA ASP A 128 -15.86 24.63 -6.17
C ASP A 128 -15.66 26.12 -6.53
N PRO A 129 -15.06 26.46 -7.70
CA PRO A 129 -15.09 27.83 -8.22
C PRO A 129 -16.53 28.29 -8.52
N ASP A 130 -16.86 29.56 -8.27
CA ASP A 130 -18.24 30.07 -8.33
C ASP A 130 -18.91 30.05 -9.72
N ASP A 131 -18.12 30.12 -10.79
CA ASP A 131 -18.65 30.33 -12.16
C ASP A 131 -18.56 29.09 -13.07
N TYR A 132 -17.50 28.29 -12.95
CA TYR A 132 -17.21 27.18 -13.86
C TYR A 132 -16.56 26.04 -13.07
N ASN A 133 -17.41 25.11 -12.58
CA ASN A 133 -16.97 24.01 -11.72
C ASN A 133 -17.31 22.64 -12.29
N LEU A 134 -18.57 22.22 -12.21
CA LEU A 134 -19.05 20.93 -12.68
C LEU A 134 -19.43 21.10 -14.15
N VAL A 135 -18.66 20.45 -15.02
CA VAL A 135 -18.76 20.60 -16.46
C VAL A 135 -18.82 19.24 -17.13
N TYR A 136 -19.47 19.18 -18.28
CA TYR A 136 -19.65 17.95 -19.02
C TYR A 136 -19.69 18.17 -20.52
N ILE A 137 -19.35 17.15 -21.29
CA ILE A 137 -19.59 17.13 -22.74
C ILE A 137 -20.96 16.48 -22.97
N PRO A 138 -21.93 17.18 -23.59
CA PRO A 138 -23.23 16.59 -23.87
C PRO A 138 -23.14 15.42 -24.83
N LYS A 139 -23.98 14.40 -24.62
CA LYS A 139 -24.09 13.22 -25.50
C LYS A 139 -24.34 13.60 -26.96
N GLU A 140 -25.14 14.65 -27.19
CA GLU A 140 -25.44 15.23 -28.52
C GLU A 140 -24.19 15.75 -29.24
N ALA A 141 -23.21 16.25 -28.48
CA ALA A 141 -21.92 16.73 -28.98
C ALA A 141 -20.90 15.58 -29.15
N GLY A 142 -21.34 14.33 -28.98
CA GLY A 142 -20.53 13.14 -29.17
C GLY A 142 -19.59 12.81 -28.02
N GLY A 143 -19.85 13.32 -26.81
CA GLY A 143 -19.04 13.01 -25.62
C GLY A 143 -19.87 12.62 -24.40
N GLU A 144 -19.21 11.99 -23.44
CA GLU A 144 -19.79 11.59 -22.14
C GLU A 144 -18.84 11.90 -20.98
N ALA A 145 -17.87 12.78 -21.22
CA ALA A 145 -16.86 13.16 -20.25
C ALA A 145 -17.41 14.17 -19.25
N VAL A 146 -16.93 14.10 -18.01
CA VAL A 146 -17.32 14.96 -16.89
C VAL A 146 -16.10 15.41 -16.11
N ALA A 147 -16.11 16.64 -15.62
CA ALA A 147 -15.07 17.16 -14.73
C ALA A 147 -15.67 18.10 -13.68
N ASN A 148 -15.04 18.17 -12.50
CA ASN A 148 -15.40 19.11 -11.45
C ASN A 148 -14.14 19.86 -10.99
N PHE A 149 -14.09 21.16 -11.28
CA PHE A 149 -13.04 22.05 -10.77
C PHE A 149 -13.25 22.35 -9.30
N LYS A 150 -12.14 22.41 -8.57
CA LYS A 150 -12.02 22.67 -7.14
C LYS A 150 -10.97 23.77 -6.95
N MET A 151 -11.12 24.59 -5.92
CA MET A 151 -10.09 25.55 -5.51
C MET A 151 -8.86 24.80 -4.95
N ALA A 152 -7.66 25.30 -5.25
CA ALA A 152 -6.37 24.77 -4.85
C ALA A 152 -5.58 25.79 -4.01
N PRO A 153 -5.78 25.85 -2.68
CA PRO A 153 -5.17 26.86 -1.81
C PRO A 153 -3.64 26.86 -1.91
N LYS A 154 -3.00 28.03 -1.79
CA LYS A 154 -1.55 28.21 -2.02
C LYS A 154 -0.65 27.23 -1.22
N ASN A 155 -0.99 26.99 0.04
CA ASN A 155 -0.18 26.18 0.97
C ASN A 155 -0.65 24.72 1.09
N ALA A 156 -1.62 24.31 0.26
CA ALA A 156 -2.14 22.95 0.26
C ALA A 156 -1.20 21.99 -0.51
N CYS A 157 -0.93 20.84 0.11
CA CYS A 157 -0.22 19.70 -0.45
C CYS A 157 -1.20 18.59 -0.85
N TYR A 158 -0.83 17.80 -1.86
CA TYR A 158 -1.70 16.78 -2.43
C TYR A 158 -1.02 15.41 -2.47
N PHE A 159 -1.62 14.45 -1.78
CA PHE A 159 -1.10 13.10 -1.57
C PHE A 159 -2.12 12.02 -1.95
N GLY A 160 -1.69 10.76 -1.90
CA GLY A 160 -2.51 9.61 -2.27
C GLY A 160 -2.28 9.21 -3.72
N PHE A 161 -3.33 9.06 -4.52
CA PHE A 161 -3.32 8.70 -5.94
C PHE A 161 -2.90 7.25 -6.25
N GLY A 162 -2.76 6.41 -5.24
CA GLY A 162 -2.30 5.03 -5.35
C GLY A 162 -0.92 4.95 -5.99
N GLU A 163 -0.80 4.08 -6.99
CA GLU A 163 0.44 3.85 -7.71
C GLU A 163 0.69 4.97 -8.74
N LYS A 164 1.54 5.94 -8.39
CA LYS A 164 2.01 7.01 -9.27
C LYS A 164 3.50 7.28 -9.07
N ALA A 165 4.23 7.30 -10.19
CA ALA A 165 5.68 7.48 -10.23
C ALA A 165 6.12 8.90 -9.79
N GLY A 166 7.39 9.23 -9.99
CA GLY A 166 7.98 10.53 -9.61
C GLY A 166 8.58 10.55 -8.21
N VAL A 167 9.54 11.45 -8.03
CA VAL A 167 10.41 11.54 -6.84
C VAL A 167 9.79 12.32 -5.67
N THR A 168 8.60 12.88 -5.86
CA THR A 168 7.91 13.64 -4.81
C THR A 168 6.66 12.93 -4.33
N LEU A 169 6.48 12.94 -3.01
CA LEU A 169 5.29 12.45 -2.34
C LEU A 169 4.09 13.37 -2.64
N ASP A 170 4.31 14.70 -2.54
CA ASP A 170 3.36 15.74 -2.95
C ASP A 170 3.35 15.88 -4.48
N LYS A 171 2.22 15.54 -5.10
CA LYS A 171 2.05 15.60 -6.57
C LYS A 171 1.76 17.00 -7.10
N ARG A 172 1.68 18.01 -6.23
CA ARG A 172 1.73 19.43 -6.66
C ARG A 172 3.17 19.96 -6.74
N ARG A 173 4.10 19.41 -5.93
CA ARG A 173 5.54 19.78 -5.92
C ARG A 173 6.35 18.97 -6.93
N VAL A 174 5.98 18.98 -8.21
CA VAL A 174 6.81 18.25 -9.20
C VAL A 174 7.88 19.18 -9.79
N PRO A 175 9.19 18.86 -9.69
CA PRO A 175 10.24 19.80 -10.09
C PRO A 175 10.34 19.98 -11.61
N LYS A 176 10.47 21.24 -12.04
CA LYS A 176 10.56 21.71 -13.44
C LYS A 176 11.55 20.92 -14.32
N GLN A 177 12.71 20.58 -13.77
CA GLN A 177 13.83 19.93 -14.49
C GLN A 177 13.52 18.49 -14.94
N HIS A 178 12.49 17.85 -14.38
CA HIS A 178 12.15 16.47 -14.70
C HIS A 178 11.17 16.31 -15.88
N PHE A 179 10.62 17.41 -16.41
CA PHE A 179 9.56 17.34 -17.43
C PHE A 179 10.02 17.59 -18.88
N TYR A 180 11.01 18.46 -19.13
CA TYR A 180 11.25 18.99 -20.49
C TYR A 180 12.67 18.75 -21.07
N GLY A 181 13.53 18.01 -20.38
CA GLY A 181 14.93 17.83 -20.81
C GLY A 181 15.68 19.17 -21.01
N ASN A 182 16.70 19.18 -21.86
CA ASN A 182 17.50 20.38 -22.18
C ASN A 182 16.77 21.43 -23.06
N PHE A 183 15.49 21.24 -23.35
CA PHE A 183 14.69 22.11 -24.25
C PHE A 183 13.54 22.83 -23.54
N GLY A 184 13.72 23.19 -22.26
CA GLY A 184 12.76 24.03 -21.53
C GLY A 184 12.66 25.44 -22.10
N GLY A 185 11.79 25.64 -23.10
CA GLY A 185 11.40 26.94 -23.62
C GLY A 185 10.50 27.72 -22.65
N ASP A 186 10.69 29.04 -22.63
CA ASP A 186 9.90 30.12 -21.98
C ASP A 186 9.07 29.78 -20.72
N ASN A 187 9.69 29.94 -19.55
CA ASN A 187 9.28 30.57 -18.27
C ASN A 187 7.81 30.83 -17.87
N LYS A 188 6.78 30.22 -18.48
CA LYS A 188 5.36 30.34 -18.07
C LYS A 188 4.80 28.96 -17.70
N GLU A 189 5.25 28.45 -16.56
CA GLU A 189 5.27 27.01 -16.26
C GLU A 189 3.97 26.39 -15.71
N LYS A 190 3.70 25.16 -16.17
CA LYS A 190 2.70 24.23 -15.63
C LYS A 190 3.19 23.62 -14.29
N LEU A 191 2.93 24.27 -13.15
CA LEU A 191 3.22 23.71 -11.81
C LEU A 191 2.26 22.55 -11.47
N GLY A 192 2.78 21.41 -10.98
CA GLY A 192 1.98 20.25 -10.55
C GLY A 192 1.89 19.10 -11.56
N SER A 193 1.28 17.98 -11.16
CA SER A 193 0.99 16.82 -12.03
C SER A 193 -0.36 16.91 -12.74
N ALA A 194 -0.45 16.31 -13.93
CA ALA A 194 -1.71 15.97 -14.59
C ALA A 194 -1.80 14.43 -14.63
N LEU A 195 -2.49 13.86 -13.65
CA LEU A 195 -2.52 12.41 -13.42
C LEU A 195 -3.66 11.77 -14.21
N THR A 196 -3.39 10.61 -14.81
CA THR A 196 -4.41 9.70 -15.35
C THR A 196 -4.44 8.38 -14.58
N PHE A 197 -5.62 7.78 -14.50
CA PHE A 197 -5.86 6.49 -13.89
C PHE A 197 -6.36 5.55 -14.98
N PHE A 198 -5.43 4.77 -15.51
CA PHE A 198 -5.65 3.86 -16.61
C PHE A 198 -4.71 2.68 -16.44
N ASN A 199 -5.16 1.57 -15.85
CA ASN A 199 -4.25 0.47 -15.57
C ASN A 199 -3.58 -0.02 -16.87
N TYR A 200 -2.24 -0.09 -16.91
CA TYR A 200 -1.45 -0.36 -18.11
C TYR A 200 -0.26 -1.27 -17.84
N ASP A 201 0.15 -2.05 -18.85
CA ASP A 201 1.37 -2.87 -18.81
C ASP A 201 2.62 -2.01 -19.05
N ASN A 202 2.96 -1.16 -18.08
CA ASN A 202 4.01 -0.14 -18.22
C ASN A 202 5.40 -0.67 -17.86
N PHE A 203 5.90 -1.66 -18.60
CA PHE A 203 7.22 -2.27 -18.39
C PHE A 203 8.34 -1.22 -18.34
N GLY A 204 9.13 -1.21 -17.26
CA GLY A 204 10.22 -0.24 -17.05
C GLY A 204 9.76 1.21 -16.88
N TYR A 205 8.46 1.46 -16.75
CA TYR A 205 7.79 2.76 -16.67
C TYR A 205 8.06 3.64 -17.90
N ALA A 206 8.28 3.01 -19.05
CA ALA A 206 8.78 3.63 -20.26
C ALA A 206 7.76 3.64 -21.41
N ALA A 207 6.45 3.50 -21.13
CA ALA A 207 5.41 3.50 -22.17
C ALA A 207 5.40 4.84 -22.96
N PRO A 208 5.90 4.84 -24.22
CA PRO A 208 6.15 6.07 -24.95
C PRO A 208 4.86 6.74 -25.44
N ASP A 209 3.85 5.93 -25.76
CA ASP A 209 2.60 6.38 -26.41
C ASP A 209 1.54 6.92 -25.42
N LEU A 210 1.85 6.95 -24.11
CA LEU A 210 0.90 7.34 -23.06
C LEU A 210 1.33 8.56 -22.24
N THR A 211 2.57 8.99 -22.44
CA THR A 211 3.12 10.17 -21.77
C THR A 211 2.61 11.42 -22.49
N PRO A 212 2.18 12.48 -21.78
CA PRO A 212 1.77 13.74 -22.40
C PRO A 212 2.79 14.27 -23.41
N GLU A 213 2.32 14.95 -24.46
CA GLU A 213 3.20 15.43 -25.53
C GLU A 213 4.22 16.44 -24.99
N GLY A 214 5.48 16.24 -25.35
CA GLY A 214 6.59 17.10 -24.92
C GLY A 214 7.12 16.82 -23.51
N GLU A 215 6.62 15.80 -22.81
CA GLU A 215 7.16 15.38 -21.52
C GLU A 215 8.18 14.22 -21.62
N VAL A 216 9.15 14.22 -20.71
CA VAL A 216 10.12 13.12 -20.56
C VAL A 216 9.42 11.86 -20.06
N GLN A 217 9.72 10.73 -20.70
CA GLN A 217 9.25 9.40 -20.30
C GLN A 217 10.06 8.85 -19.13
N GLY A 218 9.53 7.82 -18.47
CA GLY A 218 10.28 7.08 -17.45
C GLY A 218 9.76 7.29 -16.03
N PRO A 219 10.42 6.66 -15.05
CA PRO A 219 9.98 6.61 -13.66
C PRO A 219 9.88 7.98 -12.97
N LEU A 220 10.53 9.01 -13.49
CA LEU A 220 10.49 10.35 -12.91
C LEU A 220 9.21 11.13 -13.27
N ASN A 221 8.47 10.70 -14.29
CA ASN A 221 7.24 11.34 -14.71
C ASN A 221 6.00 10.72 -14.02
N PRO A 222 5.27 11.45 -13.17
CA PRO A 222 4.08 10.95 -12.48
C PRO A 222 2.82 10.90 -13.35
N ASN A 223 2.82 11.52 -14.54
CA ASN A 223 1.61 11.71 -15.36
C ASN A 223 1.26 10.47 -16.19
N GLY A 224 2.23 9.57 -16.40
CA GLY A 224 2.01 8.30 -17.09
C GLY A 224 1.17 7.33 -16.24
N PRO A 225 0.31 6.52 -16.87
CA PRO A 225 -0.39 5.46 -16.17
C PRO A 225 0.55 4.32 -15.74
N LEU A 226 0.20 3.66 -14.64
CA LEU A 226 0.86 2.46 -14.12
C LEU A 226 -0.16 1.32 -14.01
N TYR A 227 0.06 0.34 -13.14
CA TYR A 227 -0.70 -0.90 -13.10
C TYR A 227 -1.97 -0.81 -12.26
N GLN A 228 -2.04 0.16 -11.35
CA GLN A 228 -3.14 0.31 -10.39
C GLN A 228 -3.78 1.70 -10.44
N SER A 229 -5.12 1.74 -10.30
CA SER A 229 -5.93 2.95 -10.28
C SER A 229 -6.63 3.15 -8.93
N SER A 230 -6.08 4.04 -8.10
CA SER A 230 -6.76 4.61 -6.94
C SER A 230 -6.89 6.13 -7.12
N PRO A 231 -7.93 6.62 -7.80
CA PRO A 231 -8.23 8.05 -7.92
C PRO A 231 -8.74 8.65 -6.60
N PHE A 232 -7.93 8.51 -5.54
CA PHE A 232 -8.17 9.04 -4.21
C PHE A 232 -7.09 10.07 -3.90
N LEU A 233 -7.49 11.33 -3.75
CA LEU A 233 -6.60 12.41 -3.37
C LEU A 233 -6.82 12.78 -1.91
N ILE A 234 -5.75 13.16 -1.22
CA ILE A 234 -5.80 13.80 0.09
C ILE A 234 -5.20 15.19 -0.07
N GLU A 235 -6.01 16.22 0.18
CA GLU A 235 -5.48 17.57 0.41
C GLU A 235 -5.12 17.70 1.89
N HIS A 236 -3.92 18.18 2.17
CA HIS A 236 -3.50 18.59 3.50
C HIS A 236 -3.00 20.02 3.44
N ASN A 237 -3.64 20.91 4.20
CA ASN A 237 -3.26 22.30 4.29
C ASN A 237 -2.86 22.62 5.74
N PRO A 238 -1.57 22.61 6.07
CA PRO A 238 -1.12 22.86 7.43
C PRO A 238 -0.89 24.33 7.75
N SER A 239 -0.85 25.21 6.75
CA SER A 239 -0.80 26.65 6.98
C SER A 239 -1.84 27.37 6.11
N PRO A 240 -3.14 27.23 6.40
CA PRO A 240 -4.18 27.84 5.59
C PRO A 240 -4.13 29.37 5.60
N THR A 241 -4.35 29.99 4.45
CA THR A 241 -4.34 31.45 4.26
C THR A 241 -5.49 31.90 3.35
N GLY A 242 -5.76 33.21 3.31
CA GLY A 242 -6.83 33.77 2.47
C GLY A 242 -8.21 33.32 2.93
N ASP A 243 -9.09 32.95 2.01
CA ASP A 243 -10.46 32.50 2.34
C ASP A 243 -10.49 31.20 3.17
N PHE A 244 -9.41 30.43 3.14
CA PHE A 244 -9.25 29.17 3.88
C PHE A 244 -8.62 29.35 5.27
N SER A 245 -8.32 30.60 5.68
CA SER A 245 -7.60 30.90 6.92
C SER A 245 -8.23 30.26 8.16
N GLY A 246 -7.37 29.67 9.01
CA GLY A 246 -7.77 28.99 10.23
C GLY A 246 -6.77 27.88 10.60
N PRO A 247 -7.13 26.99 11.53
CA PRO A 247 -6.29 25.84 11.87
C PRO A 247 -6.03 24.93 10.68
N SER A 248 -4.93 24.17 10.73
CA SER A 248 -4.64 23.09 9.78
C SER A 248 -5.85 22.17 9.57
N TYR A 249 -6.03 21.69 8.34
CA TYR A 249 -7.07 20.72 8.00
C TYR A 249 -6.55 19.72 6.96
N ALA A 250 -7.25 18.60 6.86
CA ALA A 250 -7.12 17.68 5.74
C ALA A 250 -8.50 17.25 5.22
N TYR A 251 -8.57 16.91 3.95
CA TYR A 251 -9.72 16.19 3.41
C TYR A 251 -9.31 15.21 2.32
N GLY A 252 -10.15 14.21 2.07
CA GLY A 252 -9.98 13.25 0.99
C GLY A 252 -11.08 13.37 -0.06
N ILE A 253 -10.76 13.13 -1.33
CA ILE A 253 -11.75 12.91 -2.39
C ILE A 253 -11.43 11.61 -3.12
N LEU A 254 -12.36 10.65 -3.10
CA LEU A 254 -12.32 9.46 -3.94
C LEU A 254 -13.21 9.71 -5.16
N LEU A 255 -12.66 9.69 -6.38
CA LEU A 255 -13.45 9.63 -7.61
C LEU A 255 -13.72 8.16 -7.98
N ASP A 256 -14.89 7.68 -7.63
CA ASP A 256 -15.31 6.29 -7.79
C ASP A 256 -15.84 6.00 -9.21
N ASN A 257 -14.91 5.91 -10.16
CA ASN A 257 -15.23 5.62 -11.55
C ASN A 257 -14.21 4.64 -12.15
N THR A 258 -14.72 3.62 -12.84
CA THR A 258 -13.94 2.48 -13.34
C THR A 258 -13.38 2.67 -14.75
N SER A 259 -13.79 3.75 -15.42
CA SER A 259 -13.25 4.17 -16.71
C SER A 259 -11.90 4.88 -16.53
N GLN A 260 -11.38 5.47 -17.61
CA GLN A 260 -10.22 6.36 -17.48
C GLN A 260 -10.61 7.63 -16.72
N THR A 261 -9.90 7.92 -15.63
CA THR A 261 -10.13 9.13 -14.82
C THR A 261 -8.89 10.01 -14.71
N TYR A 262 -9.08 11.26 -14.30
CA TYR A 262 -8.06 12.30 -14.27
C TYR A 262 -8.11 13.07 -12.96
N ILE A 263 -6.93 13.46 -12.48
CA ILE A 263 -6.78 14.49 -11.45
C ILE A 263 -5.66 15.42 -11.93
N ASN A 264 -6.01 16.68 -12.22
CA ASN A 264 -5.08 17.64 -12.77
C ASN A 264 -4.83 18.80 -11.79
N LEU A 265 -3.60 18.88 -11.29
CA LEU A 265 -3.12 19.87 -10.34
C LEU A 265 -2.42 21.07 -11.03
N ARG A 266 -2.45 21.16 -12.37
CA ARG A 266 -1.80 22.19 -13.18
C ARG A 266 -2.68 23.40 -13.50
N GLN A 267 -3.69 23.66 -12.67
CA GLN A 267 -4.69 24.71 -12.91
C GLN A 267 -4.51 25.91 -11.96
N GLY A 268 -3.26 26.19 -11.55
CA GLY A 268 -2.92 27.36 -10.74
C GLY A 268 -3.50 27.29 -9.33
N ASP A 269 -4.46 28.16 -9.05
CA ASP A 269 -5.24 28.22 -7.82
C ASP A 269 -6.49 27.32 -7.86
N GLN A 270 -6.58 26.43 -8.85
CA GLN A 270 -7.58 25.39 -9.00
C GLN A 270 -6.94 24.04 -9.32
N TYR A 271 -7.73 22.98 -9.19
CA TYR A 271 -7.47 21.67 -9.76
C TYR A 271 -8.80 21.08 -10.25
N TYR A 272 -8.79 20.03 -11.05
CA TYR A 272 -10.01 19.29 -11.34
C TYR A 272 -9.85 17.79 -11.17
N ILE A 273 -10.96 17.14 -10.88
CA ILE A 273 -11.14 15.69 -11.02
C ILE A 273 -12.07 15.45 -12.23
N GLY A 274 -11.89 14.34 -12.94
CA GLY A 274 -12.76 14.04 -14.07
C GLY A 274 -12.74 12.59 -14.52
N ALA A 275 -13.76 12.20 -15.26
CA ALA A 275 -13.90 10.88 -15.85
C ALA A 275 -14.18 11.01 -17.35
N LEU A 276 -13.60 10.11 -18.13
CA LEU A 276 -13.82 10.08 -19.58
C LEU A 276 -15.21 9.53 -19.93
N HIS A 277 -15.70 8.59 -19.13
CA HIS A 277 -16.98 7.91 -19.34
C HIS A 277 -17.75 7.73 -18.03
N GLY A 278 -19.08 7.66 -18.13
CA GLY A 278 -19.95 7.39 -16.98
C GLY A 278 -20.19 8.60 -16.09
N GLU A 279 -20.49 8.35 -14.82
CA GLU A 279 -20.84 9.39 -13.86
C GLU A 279 -19.60 10.09 -13.30
N LEU A 280 -19.78 11.36 -12.91
CA LEU A 280 -18.97 11.94 -11.86
C LEU A 280 -19.55 11.43 -10.54
N ASP A 281 -18.82 10.52 -9.90
CA ASP A 281 -19.21 9.91 -8.64
C ASP A 281 -18.05 10.05 -7.67
N TYR A 282 -18.14 10.96 -6.71
CA TYR A 282 -17.07 11.14 -5.75
C TYR A 282 -17.55 11.16 -4.31
N TYR A 283 -16.69 10.66 -3.42
CA TYR A 283 -16.85 10.75 -1.98
C TYR A 283 -15.89 11.78 -1.42
N PHE A 284 -16.35 12.58 -0.47
CA PHE A 284 -15.59 13.55 0.29
C PHE A 284 -15.43 13.07 1.74
N PHE A 285 -14.26 13.25 2.33
CA PHE A 285 -13.94 12.87 3.71
C PHE A 285 -13.23 14.02 4.42
N ALA A 286 -13.89 14.68 5.36
CA ALA A 286 -13.26 15.71 6.19
C ALA A 286 -12.48 15.08 7.35
N GLY A 287 -11.34 15.66 7.70
CA GLY A 287 -10.62 15.32 8.92
C GLY A 287 -9.87 16.52 9.48
N ASP A 288 -9.57 16.49 10.77
CA ASP A 288 -8.63 17.47 11.31
C ASP A 288 -7.21 17.16 10.81
N HIS A 289 -6.93 15.87 10.54
CA HIS A 289 -5.64 15.36 10.07
C HIS A 289 -5.78 14.27 9.00
N VAL A 290 -4.70 14.02 8.27
CA VAL A 290 -4.61 12.97 7.23
C VAL A 290 -4.99 11.58 7.78
N ALA A 291 -4.62 11.28 9.03
CA ALA A 291 -4.98 10.04 9.69
C ALA A 291 -6.50 9.83 9.83
N GLU A 292 -7.27 10.88 10.10
CA GLU A 292 -8.74 10.79 10.23
C GLU A 292 -9.40 10.59 8.87
N VAL A 293 -8.94 11.32 7.85
CA VAL A 293 -9.36 11.15 6.46
C VAL A 293 -9.18 9.69 6.03
N LEU A 294 -8.02 9.11 6.32
CA LEU A 294 -7.72 7.73 5.95
C LEU A 294 -8.54 6.72 6.77
N ASN A 295 -8.79 7.00 8.05
CA ASN A 295 -9.67 6.15 8.86
C ASN A 295 -11.08 6.09 8.26
N GLU A 296 -11.67 7.25 7.93
CA GLU A 296 -13.01 7.32 7.34
C GLU A 296 -13.07 6.65 5.96
N PHE A 297 -12.11 6.96 5.09
CA PHE A 297 -11.99 6.35 3.76
C PHE A 297 -11.88 4.82 3.82
N THR A 298 -11.06 4.29 4.73
CA THR A 298 -10.89 2.83 4.88
C THR A 298 -12.03 2.14 5.60
N GLN A 299 -12.83 2.85 6.41
CA GLN A 299 -14.10 2.34 6.89
C GLN A 299 -15.09 2.18 5.74
N LEU A 300 -15.24 3.21 4.89
CA LEU A 300 -16.15 3.16 3.74
C LEU A 300 -15.73 2.09 2.72
N THR A 301 -14.45 2.04 2.38
CA THR A 301 -13.90 1.05 1.44
C THR A 301 -13.70 -0.34 2.06
N GLY A 302 -13.94 -0.51 3.36
CA GLY A 302 -13.64 -1.73 4.10
C GLY A 302 -12.14 -1.91 4.30
N ARG A 303 -11.72 -2.28 5.51
CA ARG A 303 -10.29 -2.31 5.86
C ARG A 303 -9.58 -3.54 5.31
N THR A 304 -8.26 -3.43 5.18
CA THR A 304 -7.40 -4.57 4.83
C THR A 304 -7.55 -5.66 5.89
N LYS A 305 -7.74 -6.92 5.48
CA LYS A 305 -7.68 -8.06 6.39
C LYS A 305 -6.24 -8.38 6.76
N LEU A 306 -6.00 -8.90 7.97
CA LEU A 306 -4.71 -9.47 8.36
C LEU A 306 -4.27 -10.53 7.34
N LYS A 307 -2.95 -10.68 7.17
CA LYS A 307 -2.31 -11.65 6.28
C LYS A 307 -1.37 -12.57 7.08
N PRO A 308 -0.97 -13.74 6.57
CA PRO A 308 0.02 -14.58 7.24
C PRO A 308 1.31 -13.81 7.55
N LYS A 309 1.91 -14.05 8.72
CA LYS A 309 3.11 -13.30 9.17
C LYS A 309 4.29 -13.44 8.18
N HIS A 310 4.42 -14.60 7.53
CA HIS A 310 5.46 -14.86 6.53
C HIS A 310 5.41 -13.94 5.30
N VAL A 311 4.27 -13.28 5.02
CA VAL A 311 4.15 -12.26 3.95
C VAL A 311 5.08 -11.07 4.19
N PHE A 312 5.40 -10.80 5.45
CA PHE A 312 6.30 -9.74 5.85
C PHE A 312 7.76 -10.21 5.96
N GLY A 313 8.09 -11.45 5.57
CA GLY A 313 9.48 -11.92 5.49
C GLY A 313 10.25 -11.28 4.34
N TYR A 314 11.46 -11.80 4.06
CA TYR A 314 12.16 -11.56 2.80
C TYR A 314 11.81 -12.65 1.80
N HIS A 315 11.70 -12.30 0.51
CA HIS A 315 11.29 -13.19 -0.56
C HIS A 315 12.24 -13.10 -1.76
N GLN A 316 12.42 -14.21 -2.49
CA GLN A 316 13.15 -14.25 -3.76
C GLN A 316 12.24 -14.79 -4.87
N GLY A 317 12.28 -14.15 -6.04
CA GLY A 317 11.78 -14.72 -7.29
C GLY A 317 12.79 -14.54 -8.42
N GLY A 318 12.57 -15.21 -9.54
CA GLY A 318 13.36 -14.94 -10.74
C GLY A 318 12.70 -15.55 -11.97
N TYR A 319 12.67 -14.79 -13.06
CA TYR A 319 12.21 -15.25 -14.36
C TYR A 319 13.41 -15.72 -15.18
N GLY A 320 13.60 -17.03 -15.33
CA GLY A 320 14.60 -17.57 -16.27
C GLY A 320 15.67 -18.50 -15.75
N TRP A 321 16.83 -18.48 -16.40
CA TRP A 321 17.78 -19.61 -16.43
C TRP A 321 18.16 -20.20 -15.07
N ASN A 322 18.26 -19.42 -14.00
CA ASN A 322 18.62 -19.84 -12.64
C ASN A 322 17.44 -20.35 -11.81
N TYR A 323 16.23 -20.31 -12.36
CA TYR A 323 14.97 -20.66 -11.68
C TYR A 323 14.10 -21.64 -12.48
N ASN A 324 14.40 -21.85 -13.76
CA ASN A 324 13.51 -22.51 -14.72
C ASN A 324 13.39 -24.05 -14.59
N ASN A 325 13.89 -24.66 -13.52
CA ASN A 325 13.64 -26.06 -13.20
C ASN A 325 13.85 -26.33 -11.71
N LYS A 326 13.34 -27.49 -11.25
CA LYS A 326 13.41 -27.91 -9.85
C LYS A 326 14.80 -27.77 -9.22
N TRP A 327 15.86 -28.26 -9.88
CA TRP A 327 17.18 -28.35 -9.25
C TRP A 327 17.81 -26.99 -9.00
N LYS A 328 17.62 -26.06 -9.93
CA LYS A 328 18.14 -24.69 -9.77
C LYS A 328 17.39 -23.91 -8.70
N LEU A 329 16.06 -24.09 -8.62
CA LEU A 329 15.27 -23.52 -7.52
C LEU A 329 15.72 -24.06 -6.16
N MET A 330 15.97 -25.38 -6.05
CA MET A 330 16.50 -25.99 -4.83
C MET A 330 17.91 -25.48 -4.50
N GLU A 331 18.76 -25.20 -5.50
CA GLU A 331 20.07 -24.60 -5.29
C GLU A 331 19.97 -23.19 -4.72
N VAL A 332 19.08 -22.34 -5.25
CA VAL A 332 18.83 -20.99 -4.70
C VAL A 332 18.42 -21.08 -3.22
N ALA A 333 17.48 -21.98 -2.90
CA ALA A 333 17.03 -22.23 -1.53
C ALA A 333 18.19 -22.65 -0.61
N LEU A 334 19.00 -23.62 -1.06
CA LEU A 334 20.17 -24.11 -0.33
C LEU A 334 21.20 -23.00 -0.10
N LYS A 335 21.47 -22.15 -1.10
CA LYS A 335 22.44 -21.06 -1.01
C LYS A 335 22.01 -20.01 0.02
N TYR A 336 20.74 -19.62 0.06
CA TYR A 336 20.24 -18.72 1.10
C TYR A 336 20.50 -19.26 2.51
N ARG A 337 20.22 -20.55 2.74
CA ARG A 337 20.50 -21.21 4.03
C ARG A 337 22.00 -21.30 4.33
N GLN A 338 22.83 -21.68 3.35
CA GLN A 338 24.30 -21.75 3.49
C GLN A 338 24.90 -20.39 3.86
N TRP A 339 24.40 -19.32 3.25
CA TRP A 339 24.83 -17.96 3.51
C TRP A 339 24.14 -17.32 4.72
N LYS A 340 23.29 -18.05 5.45
CA LYS A 340 22.57 -17.55 6.63
C LYS A 340 21.86 -16.22 6.37
N ILE A 341 21.27 -16.07 5.19
CA ILE A 341 20.44 -14.91 4.86
C ILE A 341 18.99 -15.33 5.10
N PRO A 342 18.29 -14.75 6.09
CA PRO A 342 16.90 -15.10 6.38
C PRO A 342 15.99 -14.88 5.16
N ILE A 343 15.09 -15.82 4.91
CA ILE A 343 14.16 -15.77 3.78
C ILE A 343 12.99 -16.74 4.03
N ASP A 344 11.77 -16.25 3.77
CA ASP A 344 10.53 -17.00 3.89
C ASP A 344 10.02 -17.46 2.52
N GLY A 345 9.97 -16.60 1.51
CA GLY A 345 9.24 -16.91 0.27
C GLY A 345 10.12 -17.18 -0.94
N LEU A 346 9.72 -18.20 -1.73
CA LEU A 346 10.22 -18.42 -3.09
C LEU A 346 9.09 -18.32 -4.10
N HIS A 347 9.30 -17.49 -5.12
CA HIS A 347 8.35 -17.28 -6.21
C HIS A 347 8.86 -17.99 -7.46
N VAL A 348 8.11 -18.99 -7.92
CA VAL A 348 8.38 -19.67 -9.19
C VAL A 348 7.57 -18.98 -10.28
N ASP A 349 8.24 -18.51 -11.33
CA ASP A 349 7.58 -17.79 -12.41
C ASP A 349 6.74 -18.71 -13.30
N VAL A 350 6.19 -18.16 -14.39
CA VAL A 350 5.54 -18.91 -15.48
C VAL A 350 6.41 -20.03 -16.05
N ASP A 351 7.73 -20.02 -15.78
CA ASP A 351 8.63 -21.15 -16.04
C ASP A 351 8.14 -22.48 -15.42
N LEU A 352 7.36 -22.44 -14.33
CA LEU A 352 6.72 -23.62 -13.72
C LEU A 352 5.80 -24.33 -14.71
N GLN A 353 5.07 -23.57 -15.53
CA GLN A 353 3.93 -24.02 -16.32
C GLN A 353 4.34 -24.87 -17.53
N ASP A 354 3.45 -25.76 -17.97
CA ASP A 354 3.57 -26.50 -19.23
C ASP A 354 3.23 -25.56 -20.40
N SER A 355 4.24 -25.12 -21.17
CA SER A 355 4.07 -24.23 -22.32
C SER A 355 3.16 -23.01 -22.08
N TYR A 356 3.29 -22.37 -20.91
CA TYR A 356 2.48 -21.21 -20.46
C TYR A 356 0.98 -21.49 -20.27
N ARG A 357 0.61 -22.77 -20.10
CA ARG A 357 -0.74 -23.18 -19.68
C ARG A 357 -0.89 -22.89 -18.20
N THR A 358 -1.56 -21.80 -17.85
CA THR A 358 -1.88 -21.41 -16.46
C THR A 358 -2.47 -22.57 -15.65
N PHE A 359 -2.18 -22.63 -14.34
CA PHE A 359 -2.58 -23.72 -13.43
C PHE A 359 -1.94 -25.10 -13.68
N THR A 360 -1.03 -25.23 -14.65
CA THR A 360 -0.30 -26.47 -14.91
C THR A 360 1.15 -26.40 -14.41
N HIS A 361 1.87 -27.52 -14.52
CA HIS A 361 3.31 -27.57 -14.36
C HIS A 361 3.95 -28.35 -15.52
N SER A 362 5.16 -27.97 -15.91
CA SER A 362 5.98 -28.71 -16.86
C SER A 362 6.45 -30.03 -16.25
N LYS A 363 6.21 -31.14 -16.95
CA LYS A 363 6.65 -32.48 -16.50
C LYS A 363 8.15 -32.67 -16.74
N LYS A 364 8.75 -31.94 -17.68
CA LYS A 364 10.21 -31.93 -17.90
C LYS A 364 10.97 -31.11 -16.86
N LYS A 365 10.55 -29.86 -16.64
CA LYS A 365 11.27 -28.89 -15.76
C LYS A 365 10.91 -29.09 -14.28
N PHE A 366 9.68 -29.48 -14.00
CA PHE A 366 9.10 -29.61 -12.65
C PHE A 366 8.22 -30.86 -12.51
N PRO A 367 8.75 -32.09 -12.68
CA PRO A 367 7.96 -33.34 -12.75
C PRO A 367 7.08 -33.65 -11.53
N ASN A 368 7.43 -33.15 -10.35
CA ASN A 368 6.70 -33.41 -9.10
C ASN A 368 6.69 -32.13 -8.24
N PRO A 369 5.83 -31.15 -8.54
CA PRO A 369 5.75 -29.89 -7.80
C PRO A 369 5.40 -30.13 -6.33
N LYS A 370 4.47 -31.07 -6.03
CA LYS A 370 4.08 -31.43 -4.66
C LYS A 370 5.26 -31.86 -3.80
N GLY A 371 6.06 -32.81 -4.29
CA GLY A 371 7.26 -33.27 -3.59
C GLY A 371 8.36 -32.21 -3.51
N MET A 372 8.45 -31.31 -4.49
CA MET A 372 9.39 -30.19 -4.45
C MET A 372 8.99 -29.14 -3.40
N PHE A 373 7.72 -28.73 -3.37
CA PHE A 373 7.20 -27.78 -2.40
C PHE A 373 7.30 -28.34 -0.99
N ALA A 374 6.95 -29.62 -0.77
CA ALA A 374 7.15 -30.28 0.52
C ALA A 374 8.62 -30.22 0.99
N ALA A 375 9.58 -30.51 0.11
CA ALA A 375 11.02 -30.42 0.47
C ALA A 375 11.48 -28.99 0.78
N LEU A 376 10.91 -27.98 0.11
CA LEU A 376 11.19 -26.57 0.39
C LEU A 376 10.51 -26.10 1.68
N HIS A 377 9.31 -26.61 1.98
CA HIS A 377 8.59 -26.40 3.24
C HIS A 377 9.38 -26.96 4.43
N ASP A 378 10.02 -28.12 4.28
CA ASP A 378 10.92 -28.70 5.31
C ASP A 378 12.10 -27.77 5.64
N TRP A 379 12.50 -26.91 4.70
CA TRP A 379 13.53 -25.88 4.89
C TRP A 379 12.96 -24.52 5.27
N GLY A 380 11.66 -24.45 5.55
CA GLY A 380 10.96 -23.26 6.01
C GLY A 380 10.48 -22.31 4.91
N PHE A 381 10.69 -22.62 3.63
CA PHE A 381 10.24 -21.77 2.53
C PHE A 381 8.73 -21.87 2.32
N LYS A 382 8.12 -20.79 1.85
CA LYS A 382 6.71 -20.66 1.46
C LYS A 382 6.67 -20.43 -0.04
N MET A 383 5.81 -21.15 -0.72
CA MET A 383 5.81 -21.23 -2.17
C MET A 383 4.72 -20.35 -2.77
N SER A 384 5.13 -19.53 -3.74
CA SER A 384 4.25 -18.72 -4.59
C SER A 384 4.55 -19.02 -6.05
N THR A 385 3.55 -18.89 -6.92
CA THR A 385 3.71 -19.00 -8.36
C THR A 385 2.97 -17.92 -9.11
N ASN A 386 3.49 -17.55 -10.28
CA ASN A 386 2.84 -16.63 -11.21
C ASN A 386 1.54 -17.24 -11.76
N ILE A 387 0.43 -16.51 -11.65
CA ILE A 387 -0.84 -16.80 -12.29
C ILE A 387 -1.28 -15.59 -13.11
N THR A 388 -1.42 -15.79 -14.42
CA THR A 388 -1.94 -14.78 -15.37
C THR A 388 -3.39 -15.11 -15.75
N PRO A 389 -4.21 -14.11 -16.13
CA PRO A 389 -5.61 -14.36 -16.47
C PRO A 389 -5.83 -15.08 -17.82
N ILE A 390 -4.78 -15.26 -18.63
CA ILE A 390 -4.90 -15.94 -19.92
C ILE A 390 -4.96 -17.45 -19.73
N ILE A 391 -5.94 -18.09 -20.37
CA ILE A 391 -6.03 -19.54 -20.50
C ILE A 391 -5.50 -19.92 -21.89
N SER A 392 -4.28 -20.45 -21.90
CA SER A 392 -3.52 -20.76 -23.11
C SER A 392 -4.22 -21.76 -24.05
N CYS A 393 -4.04 -21.55 -25.34
CA CYS A 393 -4.35 -22.49 -26.42
C CYS A 393 -3.09 -23.18 -26.99
N ASN A 394 -1.92 -22.96 -26.37
CA ASN A 394 -0.67 -23.59 -26.80
C ASN A 394 -0.76 -25.12 -26.72
N ALA A 395 -0.03 -25.79 -27.60
CA ALA A 395 0.29 -27.20 -27.42
C ALA A 395 1.12 -27.41 -26.15
N ASP A 396 1.19 -28.65 -25.64
CA ASP A 396 2.03 -28.98 -24.48
C ASP A 396 3.53 -28.88 -24.83
N GLU A 397 4.39 -29.14 -23.85
CA GLU A 397 5.83 -29.17 -24.02
C GLU A 397 6.36 -30.28 -24.96
N GLU A 398 5.50 -31.17 -25.48
CA GLU A 398 5.81 -32.11 -26.56
C GLU A 398 5.33 -31.63 -27.93
N GLY A 399 4.60 -30.51 -27.98
CA GLY A 399 4.01 -29.98 -29.22
C GLY A 399 2.65 -30.57 -29.55
N GLU A 400 2.01 -31.28 -28.61
CA GLU A 400 0.70 -31.93 -28.80
C GLU A 400 -0.44 -31.12 -28.17
N HIS A 401 -1.61 -31.13 -28.82
CA HIS A 401 -2.84 -30.56 -28.25
C HIS A 401 -3.52 -31.55 -27.28
N SER A 402 -2.85 -31.80 -26.15
CA SER A 402 -3.36 -32.63 -25.06
C SER A 402 -4.49 -31.95 -24.25
N PRO A 403 -5.32 -32.72 -23.51
CA PRO A 403 -6.36 -32.18 -22.65
C PRO A 403 -5.83 -31.14 -21.66
N TYR A 404 -6.51 -30.00 -21.56
CA TYR A 404 -6.15 -28.91 -20.66
C TYR A 404 -7.38 -28.47 -19.88
N LYS A 405 -7.49 -28.97 -18.65
CA LYS A 405 -8.66 -28.83 -17.76
C LYS A 405 -9.25 -27.42 -17.71
N ALA A 406 -8.42 -26.39 -17.56
CA ALA A 406 -8.91 -25.01 -17.50
C ALA A 406 -9.51 -24.56 -18.85
N LEU A 407 -8.83 -24.82 -19.98
CA LEU A 407 -9.37 -24.49 -21.30
C LEU A 407 -10.65 -25.26 -21.60
N ASP A 408 -10.66 -26.57 -21.37
CA ASP A 408 -11.79 -27.44 -21.71
C ASP A 408 -13.03 -27.12 -20.86
N SER A 409 -12.86 -26.97 -19.54
CA SER A 409 -13.96 -26.61 -18.65
C SER A 409 -14.44 -25.17 -18.85
N GLY A 410 -13.55 -24.24 -19.18
CA GLY A 410 -13.91 -22.86 -19.51
C GLY A 410 -14.75 -22.77 -20.78
N LYS A 411 -14.41 -23.56 -21.82
CA LYS A 411 -15.23 -23.68 -23.03
C LYS A 411 -16.60 -24.27 -22.72
N GLN A 412 -16.64 -25.35 -21.94
CA GLN A 412 -17.90 -26.01 -21.54
C GLN A 412 -18.84 -25.07 -20.77
N LYS A 413 -18.28 -24.21 -19.90
CA LYS A 413 -19.05 -23.22 -19.12
C LYS A 413 -19.31 -21.90 -19.85
N ASN A 414 -18.87 -21.75 -21.09
CA ASN A 414 -18.94 -20.48 -21.81
C ASN A 414 -18.35 -19.33 -20.98
N ALA A 415 -17.20 -19.58 -20.33
CA ALA A 415 -16.63 -18.72 -19.30
C ALA A 415 -15.78 -17.57 -19.84
N PHE A 416 -15.47 -17.57 -21.13
CA PHE A 416 -14.56 -16.61 -21.74
C PHE A 416 -15.27 -15.39 -22.33
N VAL A 417 -14.57 -14.25 -22.33
CA VAL A 417 -14.99 -13.03 -23.04
C VAL A 417 -15.26 -13.38 -24.50
N ARG A 418 -16.31 -12.80 -25.09
CA ARG A 418 -16.64 -12.95 -26.50
C ARG A 418 -16.14 -11.77 -27.31
N ASN A 419 -15.79 -12.02 -28.56
CA ASN A 419 -15.38 -10.98 -29.51
C ASN A 419 -16.60 -10.26 -30.09
N THR A 420 -17.37 -9.62 -29.23
CA THR A 420 -18.52 -8.77 -29.57
C THR A 420 -18.12 -7.32 -29.31
N ARG A 421 -18.28 -6.46 -30.31
CA ARG A 421 -18.00 -5.02 -30.25
C ARG A 421 -19.26 -4.23 -29.92
N GLU A 422 -19.08 -3.00 -29.44
CA GLU A 422 -20.19 -2.08 -29.14
C GLU A 422 -21.13 -1.85 -30.33
N ASP A 423 -20.60 -1.75 -31.55
CA ASP A 423 -21.38 -1.55 -32.78
C ASP A 423 -22.04 -2.83 -33.31
N GLY A 424 -21.95 -3.94 -32.56
CA GLY A 424 -22.44 -5.25 -32.96
C GLY A 424 -21.51 -6.01 -33.92
N SER A 425 -20.36 -5.44 -34.29
CA SER A 425 -19.34 -6.14 -35.09
C SER A 425 -18.53 -7.14 -34.25
N GLY A 426 -17.55 -7.80 -34.88
CA GLY A 426 -16.75 -8.86 -34.28
C GLY A 426 -17.24 -10.27 -34.65
N THR A 427 -16.46 -11.29 -34.28
CA THR A 427 -16.75 -12.68 -34.66
C THR A 427 -17.76 -13.36 -33.74
N HIS A 428 -18.06 -12.78 -32.58
CA HIS A 428 -18.96 -13.32 -31.55
C HIS A 428 -18.50 -14.64 -30.90
N ASP A 429 -17.42 -15.27 -31.39
CA ASP A 429 -16.72 -16.38 -30.76
C ASP A 429 -15.96 -15.94 -29.50
N PHE A 430 -15.32 -16.88 -28.79
CA PHE A 430 -14.42 -16.54 -27.69
C PHE A 430 -13.29 -15.63 -28.18
N TYR A 431 -13.10 -14.53 -27.46
CA TYR A 431 -12.02 -13.59 -27.72
C TYR A 431 -10.66 -14.30 -27.56
N ILE A 432 -9.79 -14.14 -28.55
CA ILE A 432 -8.41 -14.66 -28.53
C ILE A 432 -7.49 -13.47 -28.33
N GLY A 433 -6.72 -13.48 -27.24
CA GLY A 433 -5.64 -12.53 -26.98
C GLY A 433 -4.30 -13.24 -26.78
N ASN A 434 -3.34 -12.54 -26.20
CA ASN A 434 -2.03 -13.09 -25.88
C ASN A 434 -1.39 -12.49 -24.63
N VAL A 435 -0.28 -13.10 -24.22
CA VAL A 435 0.71 -12.49 -23.33
C VAL A 435 2.10 -12.75 -23.92
N ASN A 436 2.89 -11.69 -24.11
CA ASN A 436 4.23 -11.75 -24.69
C ASN A 436 5.29 -11.47 -23.61
N TYR A 437 6.03 -12.51 -23.21
CA TYR A 437 7.08 -12.45 -22.21
C TYR A 437 8.48 -12.14 -22.80
N GLY A 438 8.54 -11.71 -24.07
CA GLY A 438 9.77 -11.45 -24.82
C GLY A 438 10.45 -12.72 -25.35
N ARG A 439 11.49 -12.56 -26.18
CA ARG A 439 12.36 -13.68 -26.66
C ARG A 439 11.62 -14.84 -27.35
N GLY A 440 10.47 -14.58 -27.97
CA GLY A 440 9.62 -15.62 -28.58
C GLY A 440 8.79 -16.42 -27.57
N HIS A 441 8.88 -16.11 -26.27
CA HIS A 441 8.03 -16.65 -25.22
C HIS A 441 6.67 -15.95 -25.26
N LEU A 442 5.68 -16.65 -25.79
CA LEU A 442 4.37 -16.10 -26.10
C LEU A 442 3.31 -17.17 -25.88
N THR A 443 2.15 -16.75 -25.42
CA THR A 443 0.97 -17.61 -25.36
C THR A 443 -0.21 -16.90 -25.96
N TRP A 444 -1.00 -17.63 -26.75
CA TRP A 444 -2.32 -17.20 -27.22
C TRP A 444 -3.38 -17.88 -26.38
N GLY A 445 -4.53 -17.26 -26.20
CA GLY A 445 -5.55 -17.86 -25.36
C GLY A 445 -6.77 -17.00 -25.13
N HIS A 446 -7.65 -17.52 -24.29
CA HIS A 446 -8.89 -16.86 -23.92
C HIS A 446 -8.77 -16.23 -22.54
N TYR A 447 -9.55 -15.18 -22.32
CA TYR A 447 -9.62 -14.48 -21.04
C TYR A 447 -11.00 -14.70 -20.41
N PRO A 448 -11.08 -14.93 -19.08
CA PRO A 448 -12.35 -15.13 -18.40
C PRO A 448 -13.18 -13.84 -18.35
N ASP A 449 -14.50 -13.96 -18.53
CA ASP A 449 -15.46 -12.87 -18.35
C ASP A 449 -15.80 -12.69 -16.86
N LEU A 450 -14.86 -12.10 -16.13
CA LEU A 450 -14.88 -12.00 -14.66
C LEU A 450 -15.96 -11.07 -14.10
N GLY A 451 -16.72 -10.37 -14.94
CA GLY A 451 -17.94 -9.70 -14.50
C GLY A 451 -18.98 -10.68 -13.96
N ARG A 452 -18.96 -11.94 -14.41
CA ARG A 452 -19.92 -12.97 -14.05
C ARG A 452 -19.51 -13.77 -12.81
N HIS A 453 -20.41 -13.92 -11.84
CA HIS A 453 -20.16 -14.68 -10.61
C HIS A 453 -19.86 -16.16 -10.87
N ASP A 454 -20.58 -16.81 -11.79
CA ASP A 454 -20.34 -18.22 -12.14
C ASP A 454 -18.95 -18.44 -12.78
N VAL A 455 -18.42 -17.43 -13.47
CA VAL A 455 -17.05 -17.43 -14.00
C VAL A 455 -16.04 -17.16 -12.89
N GLN A 456 -16.33 -16.26 -11.95
CA GLN A 456 -15.46 -16.06 -10.77
C GLN A 456 -15.32 -17.34 -9.94
N GLU A 457 -16.42 -18.09 -9.74
CA GLU A 457 -16.38 -19.40 -9.09
C GLU A 457 -15.56 -20.42 -9.88
N TRP A 458 -15.81 -20.54 -11.19
CA TRP A 458 -15.04 -21.44 -12.05
C TRP A 458 -13.54 -21.12 -12.04
N TRP A 459 -13.18 -19.83 -12.06
CA TRP A 459 -11.79 -19.37 -11.97
C TRP A 459 -11.16 -19.81 -10.65
N GLY A 460 -11.86 -19.60 -9.54
CA GLY A 460 -11.42 -20.01 -8.22
C GLY A 460 -11.13 -21.51 -8.11
N GLU A 461 -11.96 -22.35 -8.72
CA GLU A 461 -11.79 -23.82 -8.71
C GLU A 461 -10.50 -24.30 -9.40
N GLN A 462 -9.91 -23.51 -10.30
CA GLN A 462 -8.68 -23.90 -11.00
C GLN A 462 -7.46 -23.95 -10.06
N TYR A 463 -7.51 -23.26 -8.92
CA TYR A 463 -6.42 -23.26 -7.93
C TYR A 463 -6.29 -24.58 -7.15
N ARG A 464 -7.25 -25.50 -7.27
CA ARG A 464 -7.30 -26.75 -6.49
C ARG A 464 -6.02 -27.57 -6.60
N ASP A 465 -5.49 -27.72 -7.80
CA ASP A 465 -4.31 -28.56 -8.05
C ASP A 465 -3.04 -27.88 -7.49
N LEU A 466 -2.92 -26.55 -7.62
CA LEU A 466 -1.84 -25.76 -7.01
C LEU A 466 -1.83 -25.88 -5.49
N LEU A 467 -3.01 -25.80 -4.85
CA LEU A 467 -3.15 -25.97 -3.41
C LEU A 467 -2.84 -27.40 -2.97
N ASP A 468 -3.19 -28.43 -3.75
CA ASP A 468 -2.80 -29.82 -3.46
C ASP A 468 -1.27 -30.03 -3.54
N TRP A 469 -0.58 -29.27 -4.40
CA TRP A 469 0.88 -29.27 -4.44
C TRP A 469 1.51 -28.57 -3.23
N GLY A 470 0.75 -27.80 -2.46
CA GLY A 470 1.23 -27.04 -1.31
C GLY A 470 1.56 -25.57 -1.60
N LEU A 471 0.89 -24.95 -2.57
CA LEU A 471 0.99 -23.49 -2.76
C LEU A 471 0.54 -22.75 -1.48
N ASP A 472 1.32 -21.75 -1.06
CA ASP A 472 1.03 -20.96 0.15
C ASP A 472 0.31 -19.64 -0.16
N PHE A 473 0.69 -18.97 -1.25
CA PHE A 473 0.06 -17.72 -1.68
C PHE A 473 0.25 -17.50 -3.19
N VAL A 474 -0.48 -16.53 -3.75
CA VAL A 474 -0.53 -16.30 -5.21
C VAL A 474 0.21 -15.04 -5.61
N TRP A 475 1.00 -15.12 -6.68
CA TRP A 475 1.47 -13.97 -7.43
C TRP A 475 0.57 -13.77 -8.65
N GLN A 476 -0.28 -12.73 -8.61
CA GLN A 476 -1.27 -12.45 -9.64
C GLN A 476 -0.76 -11.42 -10.64
N ASP A 477 -0.41 -11.87 -11.85
CA ASP A 477 0.34 -11.10 -12.84
C ASP A 477 -0.45 -10.85 -14.13
N MET A 478 0.05 -9.95 -14.98
CA MET A 478 -0.55 -9.57 -16.26
C MET A 478 -2.01 -9.13 -16.11
N THR A 479 -2.32 -8.49 -14.98
CA THR A 479 -3.69 -8.20 -14.51
C THR A 479 -4.43 -7.19 -15.38
N THR A 480 -3.71 -6.34 -16.10
CA THR A 480 -4.19 -5.38 -17.10
C THR A 480 -4.18 -6.04 -18.47
N PRO A 481 -5.05 -7.04 -18.71
CA PRO A 481 -4.86 -8.10 -19.71
C PRO A 481 -3.70 -7.84 -20.68
N ALA A 482 -2.47 -8.18 -20.29
CA ALA A 482 -1.28 -7.59 -20.90
C ALA A 482 -0.98 -8.21 -22.27
N MET A 483 -1.30 -7.50 -23.36
CA MET A 483 -1.29 -8.02 -24.73
C MET A 483 -0.29 -7.30 -25.65
N LYS A 484 0.11 -7.95 -26.75
CA LYS A 484 0.81 -7.30 -27.89
C LYS A 484 0.14 -7.63 -29.23
N ALA A 485 0.31 -6.76 -30.23
CA ALA A 485 -0.26 -6.97 -31.56
C ALA A 485 0.38 -8.19 -32.24
N SER A 486 -0.37 -8.89 -33.10
CA SER A 486 0.12 -10.09 -33.79
C SER A 486 -0.71 -10.53 -35.00
N ILE A 487 -0.36 -11.69 -35.58
CA ILE A 487 -1.15 -12.32 -36.65
C ILE A 487 -2.51 -12.89 -36.18
N HIS A 488 -2.68 -13.14 -34.88
CA HIS A 488 -3.90 -13.68 -34.28
C HIS A 488 -4.64 -12.63 -33.42
N GLN A 489 -4.10 -11.41 -33.35
CA GLN A 489 -4.59 -10.32 -32.53
C GLN A 489 -4.46 -9.03 -33.33
N ASP A 490 -5.59 -8.43 -33.70
CA ASP A 490 -5.65 -7.10 -34.30
C ASP A 490 -4.80 -6.09 -33.50
N PRO A 491 -4.34 -4.97 -34.13
CA PRO A 491 -3.54 -3.97 -33.45
C PRO A 491 -4.09 -3.61 -32.07
N CYS A 492 -3.31 -3.86 -31.01
CA CYS A 492 -3.67 -3.53 -29.64
C CYS A 492 -2.76 -2.39 -29.12
N PRO A 493 -2.97 -1.14 -29.58
CA PRO A 493 -2.09 -0.01 -29.26
C PRO A 493 -1.97 0.25 -27.75
N PHE A 494 -2.94 -0.22 -26.96
CA PHE A 494 -2.98 -0.03 -25.50
C PHE A 494 -2.55 -1.26 -24.68
N LEU A 495 -1.82 -2.20 -25.30
CA LEU A 495 -1.32 -3.43 -24.67
C LEU A 495 -2.39 -4.18 -23.85
N SER A 496 -3.62 -4.20 -24.35
CA SER A 496 -4.80 -4.65 -23.63
C SER A 496 -5.91 -5.06 -24.61
N PHE A 497 -7.05 -5.55 -24.09
CA PHE A 497 -8.28 -5.67 -24.88
C PHE A 497 -8.57 -4.41 -25.70
N PRO A 498 -9.15 -4.57 -26.91
CA PRO A 498 -9.77 -3.46 -27.63
C PRO A 498 -10.81 -2.78 -26.74
N MET A 499 -10.81 -1.46 -26.77
CA MET A 499 -11.55 -0.66 -25.80
C MET A 499 -13.08 -0.76 -25.96
N ASP A 500 -13.54 -1.22 -27.12
CA ASP A 500 -14.94 -1.41 -27.48
C ASP A 500 -15.44 -2.87 -27.33
N VAL A 501 -14.59 -3.80 -26.84
CA VAL A 501 -15.05 -5.17 -26.57
C VAL A 501 -16.03 -5.16 -25.40
N MET A 502 -17.11 -5.92 -25.54
CA MET A 502 -18.20 -5.96 -24.55
C MET A 502 -17.91 -6.99 -23.44
N LEU A 503 -17.81 -6.53 -22.20
CA LEU A 503 -17.63 -7.38 -21.00
C LEU A 503 -18.86 -7.28 -20.10
N SER A 504 -19.14 -8.35 -19.35
CA SER A 504 -20.17 -8.33 -18.32
C SER A 504 -19.75 -7.38 -17.18
N ASP A 505 -20.68 -6.57 -16.66
CA ASP A 505 -20.45 -5.72 -15.46
C ASP A 505 -21.19 -6.28 -14.24
N ASN A 506 -22.45 -6.72 -14.45
CA ASN A 506 -23.39 -7.08 -13.38
C ASN A 506 -23.52 -5.97 -12.33
N GLU A 507 -23.60 -4.71 -12.76
CA GLU A 507 -23.60 -3.56 -11.85
C GLU A 507 -24.74 -3.64 -10.82
N GLU A 508 -25.94 -4.03 -11.24
CA GLU A 508 -27.11 -4.16 -10.37
C GLU A 508 -26.94 -5.26 -9.30
N THR A 509 -26.23 -6.34 -9.63
CA THR A 509 -26.06 -7.55 -8.78
C THR A 509 -24.63 -7.77 -8.30
N ARG A 510 -23.80 -6.73 -8.31
CA ARG A 510 -22.35 -6.79 -7.98
C ARG A 510 -22.06 -7.39 -6.60
N TYR A 511 -23.04 -7.30 -5.69
CA TYR A 511 -22.98 -7.77 -4.31
C TYR A 511 -23.86 -8.98 -4.01
N ASP A 512 -24.61 -9.46 -5.00
CA ASP A 512 -25.38 -10.69 -4.87
C ASP A 512 -24.46 -11.91 -5.04
N ASP A 513 -24.95 -13.08 -4.65
CA ASP A 513 -24.24 -14.36 -4.79
C ASP A 513 -24.47 -15.03 -6.17
N HIS A 514 -25.26 -14.40 -7.04
CA HIS A 514 -25.58 -14.88 -8.37
C HIS A 514 -25.74 -13.72 -9.36
N SER A 515 -25.49 -14.00 -10.65
CA SER A 515 -25.71 -13.03 -11.74
C SER A 515 -27.16 -13.17 -12.23
N THR A 516 -27.96 -12.10 -12.19
CA THR A 516 -29.32 -12.09 -12.77
C THR A 516 -29.41 -11.42 -14.13
N HIS A 517 -28.40 -10.62 -14.51
CA HIS A 517 -28.36 -9.83 -15.74
C HIS A 517 -27.14 -10.16 -16.60
N LEU A 518 -27.01 -11.43 -17.00
CA LEU A 518 -25.88 -11.92 -17.83
C LEU A 518 -25.73 -11.19 -19.19
N GLU A 519 -26.74 -10.45 -19.62
CA GLU A 519 -26.74 -9.63 -20.84
C GLU A 519 -26.32 -8.17 -20.60
N ASP A 520 -26.15 -7.74 -19.34
CA ASP A 520 -25.67 -6.39 -19.01
C ASP A 520 -24.16 -6.29 -19.28
N LYS A 521 -23.85 -5.88 -20.50
CA LYS A 521 -22.47 -5.72 -20.98
C LYS A 521 -22.17 -4.26 -21.25
N LYS A 522 -20.94 -3.87 -20.91
CA LYS A 522 -20.40 -2.55 -21.19
C LYS A 522 -19.13 -2.66 -22.03
N PRO A 523 -18.84 -1.65 -22.88
CA PRO A 523 -17.54 -1.53 -23.52
C PRO A 523 -16.43 -1.51 -22.46
N PHE A 524 -15.35 -2.23 -22.70
CA PHE A 524 -14.22 -2.33 -21.79
C PHE A 524 -13.67 -0.96 -21.37
N ALA A 525 -13.75 0.06 -22.22
CA ALA A 525 -13.37 1.44 -21.90
C ALA A 525 -14.06 2.01 -20.65
N LYS A 526 -15.31 1.62 -20.37
CA LYS A 526 -16.12 2.14 -19.26
C LYS A 526 -15.86 1.39 -17.95
N ILE A 527 -15.40 0.15 -18.03
CA ILE A 527 -15.22 -0.76 -16.89
C ILE A 527 -13.81 -1.36 -16.79
N ARG A 528 -12.81 -0.70 -17.41
CA ARG A 528 -11.44 -1.20 -17.52
C ARG A 528 -10.86 -1.67 -16.19
N CYS A 529 -11.00 -0.86 -15.15
CA CYS A 529 -10.43 -1.15 -13.84
C CYS A 529 -11.10 -2.34 -13.14
N LEU A 530 -12.34 -2.70 -13.52
CA LEU A 530 -13.07 -3.83 -12.92
C LEU A 530 -12.47 -5.17 -13.27
N TYR A 531 -11.81 -5.32 -14.41
CA TYR A 531 -11.22 -6.60 -14.79
C TYR A 531 -10.17 -7.05 -13.76
N ASN A 532 -9.20 -6.18 -13.46
CA ASN A 532 -8.13 -6.44 -12.50
C ASN A 532 -8.68 -6.66 -11.08
N TYR A 533 -9.67 -5.85 -10.69
CA TYR A 533 -10.33 -5.96 -9.38
C TYR A 533 -11.07 -7.30 -9.25
N ASN A 534 -11.87 -7.68 -10.25
CA ASN A 534 -12.62 -8.94 -10.24
C ASN A 534 -11.71 -10.15 -10.34
N LEU A 535 -10.56 -10.05 -11.01
CA LEU A 535 -9.54 -11.11 -11.03
C LEU A 535 -9.02 -11.39 -9.62
N CYS A 536 -8.60 -10.35 -8.88
CA CYS A 536 -8.13 -10.51 -7.51
C CYS A 536 -9.25 -11.00 -6.57
N LYS A 537 -10.48 -10.49 -6.73
CA LYS A 537 -11.66 -10.91 -5.97
C LYS A 537 -11.96 -12.40 -6.21
N ALA A 538 -12.01 -12.83 -7.47
CA ALA A 538 -12.29 -14.21 -7.86
C ALA A 538 -11.22 -15.17 -7.33
N THR A 539 -9.95 -14.82 -7.45
CA THR A 539 -8.85 -15.60 -6.88
C THR A 539 -9.02 -15.72 -5.37
N TYR A 540 -9.19 -14.61 -4.64
CA TYR A 540 -9.31 -14.63 -3.19
C TYR A 540 -10.49 -15.48 -2.71
N LYS A 541 -11.64 -15.32 -3.36
CA LYS A 541 -12.86 -16.09 -3.05
C LYS A 541 -12.72 -17.58 -3.40
N GLY A 542 -12.04 -17.90 -4.49
CA GLY A 542 -11.66 -19.27 -4.84
C GLY A 542 -10.80 -19.94 -3.77
N LEU A 543 -9.75 -19.26 -3.33
CA LEU A 543 -8.88 -19.75 -2.26
C LEU A 543 -9.65 -19.94 -0.94
N GLU A 544 -10.49 -18.97 -0.57
CA GLU A 544 -11.37 -19.05 0.62
C GLU A 544 -12.34 -20.23 0.54
N LYS A 545 -12.87 -20.56 -0.64
CA LYS A 545 -13.75 -21.73 -0.84
C LYS A 545 -12.99 -23.05 -0.77
N LEU A 546 -11.79 -23.12 -1.34
CA LEU A 546 -10.98 -24.34 -1.41
C LEU A 546 -10.26 -24.68 -0.10
N GLN A 547 -9.87 -23.68 0.68
CA GLN A 547 -9.22 -23.82 1.99
C GLN A 547 -9.85 -22.84 2.98
N PRO A 548 -11.06 -23.15 3.51
CA PRO A 548 -11.86 -22.22 4.29
C PRO A 548 -11.27 -21.88 5.65
N ASP A 549 -10.32 -22.64 6.18
CA ASP A 549 -9.77 -22.44 7.53
C ASP A 549 -8.37 -21.80 7.51
N ARG A 550 -7.92 -21.32 6.35
CA ARG A 550 -6.62 -20.66 6.17
C ARG A 550 -6.76 -19.18 5.83
N ARG A 551 -5.74 -18.41 6.17
CA ARG A 551 -5.62 -17.00 5.80
C ARG A 551 -4.85 -16.91 4.47
N HIS A 552 -5.51 -16.37 3.45
CA HIS A 552 -4.98 -16.30 2.08
C HIS A 552 -4.28 -14.98 1.79
N PHE A 553 -3.25 -15.04 0.95
CA PHE A 553 -2.56 -13.87 0.43
C PHE A 553 -2.41 -13.92 -1.09
N ILE A 554 -2.53 -12.74 -1.70
CA ILE A 554 -2.28 -12.50 -3.11
C ILE A 554 -1.38 -11.26 -3.15
N ILE A 555 -0.29 -11.32 -3.90
CA ILE A 555 0.46 -10.14 -4.32
C ILE A 555 0.09 -9.89 -5.80
N ALA A 556 -0.52 -8.74 -6.10
CA ALA A 556 -1.10 -8.43 -7.42
C ALA A 556 -0.39 -7.26 -8.11
N ARG A 557 -0.27 -7.28 -9.45
CA ARG A 557 0.46 -6.23 -10.19
C ARG A 557 -0.36 -4.96 -10.25
N GLY A 558 -1.67 -5.14 -10.41
CA GLY A 558 -2.60 -4.07 -10.68
C GLY A 558 -3.94 -4.32 -10.02
N GLY A 559 -4.80 -3.30 -10.02
CA GLY A 559 -6.08 -3.33 -9.34
C GLY A 559 -6.81 -2.01 -9.43
N PHE A 560 -7.89 -1.91 -8.67
CA PHE A 560 -8.66 -0.68 -8.46
C PHE A 560 -8.70 -0.39 -6.96
N VAL A 561 -9.08 0.82 -6.56
CA VAL A 561 -9.39 1.10 -5.14
C VAL A 561 -10.35 0.02 -4.58
N GLY A 562 -10.08 -0.46 -3.37
CA GLY A 562 -10.79 -1.59 -2.78
C GLY A 562 -10.12 -2.96 -2.97
N VAL A 563 -9.11 -3.07 -3.85
CA VAL A 563 -8.38 -4.32 -4.08
C VAL A 563 -7.61 -4.80 -2.83
N HIS A 564 -7.26 -3.89 -1.91
CA HIS A 564 -6.58 -4.20 -0.64
C HIS A 564 -7.32 -5.24 0.21
N ARG A 565 -8.64 -5.36 0.06
CA ARG A 565 -9.44 -6.41 0.71
C ARG A 565 -9.01 -7.82 0.30
N TYR A 566 -8.50 -7.98 -0.93
CA TYR A 566 -8.16 -9.25 -1.54
C TYR A 566 -6.65 -9.45 -1.72
N ALA A 567 -5.92 -8.41 -2.12
CA ALA A 567 -4.51 -8.51 -2.49
C ALA A 567 -3.63 -7.37 -1.92
N GLY A 568 -2.36 -7.68 -1.66
CA GLY A 568 -1.26 -6.72 -1.63
C GLY A 568 -0.86 -6.30 -3.04
N LEU A 569 -0.03 -5.26 -3.18
CA LEU A 569 0.52 -4.85 -4.48
C LEU A 569 2.03 -4.98 -4.55
N TRP A 570 2.58 -5.34 -5.71
CA TRP A 570 3.96 -4.98 -6.04
C TRP A 570 3.94 -3.99 -7.19
N THR A 571 4.90 -3.07 -7.23
CA THR A 571 4.88 -1.92 -8.15
C THR A 571 5.27 -2.27 -9.60
N GLY A 572 5.02 -3.52 -10.03
CA GLY A 572 5.35 -4.01 -11.36
C GLY A 572 6.84 -3.96 -11.71
N ASP A 573 7.09 -3.81 -13.01
CA ASP A 573 8.37 -4.16 -13.63
C ASP A 573 9.32 -2.95 -13.62
N SER A 574 9.94 -2.72 -12.46
CA SER A 574 10.94 -1.66 -12.25
C SER A 574 12.28 -1.94 -12.93
N THR A 575 13.03 -0.91 -13.33
CA THR A 575 14.37 -1.07 -13.94
C THR A 575 15.49 -0.93 -12.90
N SER A 576 16.58 -1.67 -13.11
CA SER A 576 17.80 -1.63 -12.27
C SER A 576 18.58 -0.32 -12.47
N ASN A 577 18.07 0.80 -11.94
CA ASN A 577 18.71 2.13 -11.99
C ASN A 577 18.37 2.98 -10.75
N TRP A 578 19.08 4.10 -10.58
CA TRP A 578 18.91 5.00 -9.43
C TRP A 578 17.62 5.83 -9.45
N GLU A 579 16.98 6.01 -10.60
CA GLU A 579 15.68 6.68 -10.66
C GLU A 579 14.62 5.86 -9.94
N PHE A 580 14.61 4.54 -10.15
CA PHE A 580 13.71 3.65 -9.43
C PHE A 580 13.99 3.59 -7.92
N VAL A 581 15.27 3.61 -7.50
CA VAL A 581 15.61 3.74 -6.06
C VAL A 581 14.92 4.97 -5.46
N ARG A 582 15.01 6.11 -6.14
CA ARG A 582 14.50 7.41 -5.66
C ARG A 582 12.98 7.48 -5.59
N ILE A 583 12.25 6.83 -6.51
CA ILE A 583 10.78 6.90 -6.50
C ILE A 583 10.11 5.93 -5.52
N ASN A 584 10.80 4.89 -5.06
CA ASN A 584 10.15 3.80 -4.32
C ASN A 584 9.51 4.26 -3.01
N ILE A 585 10.14 5.17 -2.27
CA ILE A 585 9.58 5.72 -1.03
C ILE A 585 8.30 6.52 -1.33
N PRO A 586 8.31 7.58 -2.16
CA PRO A 586 7.09 8.36 -2.41
C PRO A 586 6.01 7.53 -3.09
N LEU A 587 6.37 6.56 -3.94
CA LEU A 587 5.43 5.63 -4.57
C LEU A 587 4.72 4.75 -3.53
N ILE A 588 5.47 4.08 -2.66
CA ILE A 588 4.90 3.15 -1.66
C ILE A 588 4.10 3.90 -0.59
N LEU A 589 4.56 5.07 -0.17
CA LEU A 589 3.83 5.90 0.80
C LEU A 589 2.49 6.40 0.23
N ASN A 590 2.44 6.80 -1.04
CA ASN A 590 1.20 7.21 -1.71
C ASN A 590 0.20 6.05 -1.90
N ILE A 591 0.71 4.85 -2.19
CA ILE A 591 -0.08 3.61 -2.18
C ILE A 591 -0.67 3.38 -0.77
N GLY A 592 0.15 3.52 0.28
CA GLY A 592 -0.29 3.41 1.67
C GLY A 592 -1.36 4.44 2.07
N LEU A 593 -1.19 5.70 1.65
CA LEU A 593 -2.18 6.78 1.82
C LEU A 593 -3.46 6.55 1.01
N SER A 594 -3.47 5.57 0.11
CA SER A 594 -4.64 5.16 -0.67
C SER A 594 -5.31 3.90 -0.13
N GLY A 595 -5.08 3.58 1.15
CA GLY A 595 -5.71 2.47 1.88
C GLY A 595 -5.09 1.09 1.63
N GLN A 596 -4.05 1.00 0.81
CA GLN A 596 -3.36 -0.24 0.50
C GLN A 596 -2.23 -0.51 1.51
N ALA A 597 -2.51 -1.33 2.52
CA ALA A 597 -1.57 -1.56 3.63
C ALA A 597 -0.28 -2.28 3.24
N ILE A 598 -0.36 -3.17 2.24
CA ILE A 598 0.76 -4.01 1.80
C ILE A 598 1.09 -3.63 0.36
N SER A 599 2.25 -3.00 0.19
CA SER A 599 2.86 -2.72 -1.10
C SER A 599 4.40 -2.73 -1.03
N GLY A 600 5.05 -2.91 -2.17
CA GLY A 600 6.52 -2.92 -2.26
C GLY A 600 7.03 -3.01 -3.69
N CYS A 601 8.34 -2.95 -3.87
CA CYS A 601 9.00 -3.00 -5.16
C CYS A 601 9.90 -4.24 -5.27
N ASP A 602 10.34 -4.56 -6.49
CA ASP A 602 11.37 -5.56 -6.71
C ASP A 602 12.75 -4.99 -6.38
N ILE A 603 13.36 -5.52 -5.32
CA ILE A 603 14.65 -5.06 -4.81
C ILE A 603 15.74 -5.37 -5.83
N GLY A 604 16.44 -4.33 -6.28
CA GLY A 604 17.43 -4.39 -7.36
C GLY A 604 16.85 -4.15 -8.76
N GLY A 605 15.53 -3.95 -8.88
CA GLY A 605 14.83 -3.80 -10.15
C GLY A 605 14.52 -5.14 -10.82
N PHE A 606 13.41 -5.23 -11.55
CA PHE A 606 13.09 -6.38 -12.39
C PHE A 606 13.85 -6.35 -13.72
N CYS A 607 13.70 -5.26 -14.47
CA CYS A 607 14.22 -5.04 -15.80
C CYS A 607 15.72 -4.73 -15.80
N ALA A 608 16.37 -5.01 -16.93
CA ALA A 608 17.71 -4.56 -17.23
C ALA A 608 17.68 -3.37 -18.20
N ALA A 609 18.58 -2.41 -18.02
CA ALA A 609 18.82 -1.35 -18.99
C ALA A 609 19.49 -1.88 -20.28
N PHE A 610 20.23 -2.99 -20.16
CA PHE A 610 20.87 -3.69 -21.27
C PHE A 610 21.10 -5.18 -20.92
N GLN A 611 21.25 -6.03 -21.95
CA GLN A 611 21.54 -7.46 -21.77
C GLN A 611 22.86 -7.66 -21.01
N GLY A 612 22.84 -8.52 -19.99
CA GLY A 612 24.00 -8.83 -19.16
C GLY A 612 24.22 -7.85 -18.01
N GLN A 613 23.34 -6.86 -17.79
CA GLN A 613 23.46 -5.94 -16.66
C GLN A 613 23.46 -6.73 -15.34
N ILE A 614 24.45 -6.45 -14.51
CA ILE A 614 24.48 -6.82 -13.10
C ILE A 614 24.16 -5.55 -12.32
N VAL A 615 23.29 -5.64 -11.31
CA VAL A 615 22.93 -4.50 -10.47
C VAL A 615 24.19 -4.01 -9.75
N GLU A 616 24.41 -2.70 -9.73
CA GLU A 616 25.58 -2.13 -9.05
C GLU A 616 25.60 -2.53 -7.56
N PRO A 617 26.75 -2.92 -6.98
CA PRO A 617 26.84 -3.32 -5.57
C PRO A 617 26.24 -2.32 -4.58
N GLU A 618 26.55 -1.03 -4.73
CA GLU A 618 25.98 0.04 -3.91
C GLU A 618 24.45 0.08 -4.03
N MET A 619 23.95 0.05 -5.27
CA MET A 619 22.52 0.12 -5.55
C MET A 619 21.77 -1.04 -4.90
N LEU A 620 22.24 -2.28 -5.04
CA LEU A 620 21.60 -3.44 -4.41
C LEU A 620 21.59 -3.31 -2.88
N VAL A 621 22.69 -2.85 -2.28
CA VAL A 621 22.78 -2.63 -0.83
C VAL A 621 21.79 -1.55 -0.37
N ARG A 622 21.78 -0.37 -1.00
CA ARG A 622 20.86 0.74 -0.65
C ARG A 622 19.40 0.34 -0.82
N TRP A 623 19.08 -0.37 -1.90
CA TRP A 623 17.73 -0.83 -2.16
C TRP A 623 17.29 -1.90 -1.15
N THR A 624 18.19 -2.80 -0.75
CA THR A 624 17.92 -3.80 0.29
C THR A 624 17.69 -3.15 1.65
N ILE A 625 18.53 -2.16 2.02
CA ILE A 625 18.38 -1.37 3.24
C ILE A 625 17.01 -0.71 3.32
N MET A 626 16.60 -0.01 2.25
CA MET A 626 15.28 0.61 2.16
C MET A 626 14.16 -0.45 2.21
N GLY A 627 14.27 -1.50 1.40
CA GLY A 627 13.29 -2.59 1.29
C GLY A 627 13.03 -3.32 2.60
N ALA A 628 14.05 -3.46 3.46
CA ALA A 628 13.93 -4.13 4.75
C ALA A 628 12.87 -3.50 5.66
N PHE A 629 12.51 -2.22 5.45
CA PHE A 629 11.51 -1.51 6.24
C PHE A 629 10.19 -1.23 5.51
N LEU A 630 10.08 -1.62 4.23
CA LEU A 630 8.85 -1.47 3.45
C LEU A 630 7.88 -2.66 3.70
N PRO A 631 6.57 -2.52 3.44
CA PRO A 631 5.60 -3.55 3.81
C PRO A 631 5.85 -4.90 3.10
N TRP A 632 6.08 -4.88 1.78
CA TRP A 632 6.45 -6.05 0.98
C TRP A 632 7.92 -6.00 0.57
N PHE A 633 8.64 -7.10 0.76
CA PHE A 633 10.10 -7.15 0.59
C PHE A 633 10.54 -8.38 -0.24
N ARG A 634 10.63 -8.17 -1.57
CA ARG A 634 10.99 -9.21 -2.54
C ARG A 634 12.13 -8.77 -3.45
N ASN A 635 13.17 -9.58 -3.58
CA ASN A 635 14.11 -9.49 -4.70
C ASN A 635 13.59 -10.36 -5.85
N HIS A 636 13.31 -9.76 -7.00
CA HIS A 636 12.84 -10.47 -8.19
C HIS A 636 13.35 -9.80 -9.45
N TYR A 637 13.66 -10.59 -10.48
CA TYR A 637 14.34 -10.10 -11.66
C TYR A 637 14.18 -10.96 -12.91
N ASP A 638 14.32 -10.33 -14.08
CA ASP A 638 14.48 -11.04 -15.35
C ASP A 638 15.90 -11.61 -15.46
N ASN A 639 16.03 -12.89 -15.14
CA ASN A 639 17.29 -13.63 -15.20
C ASN A 639 17.68 -14.07 -16.62
N TYR A 640 16.79 -13.93 -17.62
CA TYR A 640 17.20 -14.07 -19.01
C TYR A 640 18.04 -12.85 -19.47
N TYR A 641 17.80 -11.66 -18.90
CA TYR A 641 18.61 -10.47 -19.17
C TYR A 641 19.76 -10.26 -18.18
N LYS A 642 19.55 -10.56 -16.89
CA LYS A 642 20.55 -10.32 -15.84
C LYS A 642 21.17 -11.62 -15.33
N PRO A 643 22.51 -11.75 -15.25
CA PRO A 643 23.15 -13.00 -14.84
C PRO A 643 22.80 -13.48 -13.44
N TYR A 644 22.65 -12.55 -12.48
CA TYR A 644 22.28 -12.81 -11.08
C TYR A 644 21.83 -11.53 -10.38
N GLN A 645 21.14 -11.67 -9.25
CA GLN A 645 20.75 -10.54 -8.37
C GLN A 645 20.67 -10.91 -6.89
N GLU A 646 20.80 -12.19 -6.54
CA GLU A 646 20.75 -12.66 -5.16
C GLU A 646 21.98 -12.13 -4.39
N PRO A 647 21.84 -11.58 -3.17
CA PRO A 647 22.96 -10.93 -2.47
C PRO A 647 24.19 -11.83 -2.27
N TYR A 648 23.99 -13.14 -2.08
CA TYR A 648 25.09 -14.11 -1.90
C TYR A 648 25.93 -14.36 -3.16
N ARG A 649 25.53 -13.82 -4.32
CA ARG A 649 26.29 -13.93 -5.58
C ARG A 649 27.32 -12.81 -5.75
N TYR A 650 27.25 -11.78 -4.92
CA TYR A 650 28.18 -10.65 -4.91
C TYR A 650 29.36 -10.93 -3.97
N SER A 651 30.49 -10.26 -4.20
CA SER A 651 31.59 -10.24 -3.22
C SER A 651 31.19 -9.43 -1.99
N GLU A 652 31.89 -9.68 -0.88
CA GLU A 652 31.83 -8.78 0.27
C GLU A 652 32.13 -7.33 -0.16
N PRO A 653 31.47 -6.32 0.43
CA PRO A 653 30.64 -6.38 1.65
C PRO A 653 29.14 -6.62 1.41
N VAL A 654 28.71 -6.80 0.15
CA VAL A 654 27.28 -6.85 -0.23
C VAL A 654 26.48 -7.89 0.54
N PRO A 655 26.83 -9.20 0.53
CA PRO A 655 26.05 -10.20 1.24
C PRO A 655 25.96 -9.94 2.74
N SER A 656 27.03 -9.47 3.38
CA SER A 656 27.03 -9.20 4.82
C SER A 656 26.17 -8.00 5.21
N ILE A 657 26.19 -6.92 4.43
CA ILE A 657 25.35 -5.75 4.72
C ILE A 657 23.89 -6.03 4.39
N CYS A 658 23.59 -6.67 3.25
CA CYS A 658 22.24 -7.11 2.94
C CYS A 658 21.69 -8.03 4.05
N ARG A 659 22.47 -9.02 4.50
CA ARG A 659 22.12 -9.90 5.62
C ARG A 659 21.78 -9.10 6.88
N LYS A 660 22.60 -8.11 7.28
CA LYS A 660 22.37 -7.29 8.48
C LYS A 660 20.96 -6.68 8.52
N TYR A 661 20.49 -6.09 7.42
CA TYR A 661 19.17 -5.42 7.38
C TYR A 661 18.02 -6.40 7.17
N ILE A 662 18.26 -7.51 6.45
CA ILE A 662 17.31 -8.61 6.40
C ILE A 662 17.11 -9.17 7.82
N GLU A 663 18.17 -9.49 8.56
CA GLU A 663 18.07 -9.95 9.95
C GLU A 663 17.34 -8.95 10.85
N LEU A 664 17.61 -7.64 10.70
CA LEU A 664 16.93 -6.62 11.48
C LEU A 664 15.41 -6.62 11.22
N ARG A 665 14.98 -6.83 9.97
CA ARG A 665 13.57 -7.02 9.65
C ARG A 665 12.95 -8.22 10.40
N TYR A 666 13.66 -9.34 10.46
CA TYR A 666 13.19 -10.53 11.18
C TYR A 666 13.10 -10.30 12.70
N ARG A 667 14.06 -9.57 13.29
CA ARG A 667 13.96 -9.16 14.70
C ARG A 667 12.75 -8.25 14.93
N LEU A 668 12.41 -7.37 13.97
CA LEU A 668 11.27 -6.45 14.02
C LEU A 668 9.95 -7.02 13.48
N ILE A 669 9.89 -8.31 13.15
CA ILE A 669 8.73 -8.88 12.44
C ILE A 669 7.42 -8.72 13.23
N GLN A 670 7.48 -8.81 14.57
CA GLN A 670 6.32 -8.58 15.42
C GLN A 670 5.85 -7.13 15.34
N TYR A 671 6.77 -6.15 15.36
CA TYR A 671 6.44 -4.73 15.24
C TYR A 671 5.77 -4.40 13.89
N ILE A 672 6.22 -5.03 12.79
CA ILE A 672 5.59 -4.92 11.47
C ILE A 672 4.18 -5.54 11.48
N TYR A 673 4.03 -6.72 12.09
CA TYR A 673 2.76 -7.43 12.17
C TYR A 673 1.72 -6.69 13.03
N ASP A 674 2.16 -6.05 14.12
CA ASP A 674 1.31 -5.21 14.97
C ASP A 674 0.92 -3.90 14.26
N ALA A 675 1.80 -3.34 13.40
CA ALA A 675 1.44 -2.22 12.53
C ALA A 675 0.39 -2.62 11.48
N MET A 676 0.47 -3.85 10.95
CA MET A 676 -0.56 -4.42 10.08
C MET A 676 -1.89 -4.59 10.84
N PHE A 677 -1.85 -5.08 12.08
CA PHE A 677 -3.05 -5.11 12.92
C PHE A 677 -3.61 -3.70 13.13
N GLY A 678 -2.75 -2.72 13.43
CA GLY A 678 -3.14 -1.31 13.53
C GLY A 678 -3.84 -0.77 12.28
N ASN A 679 -3.44 -1.20 11.08
CA ASN A 679 -4.15 -0.88 9.84
C ASN A 679 -5.59 -1.40 9.84
N THR A 680 -5.80 -2.64 10.30
CA THR A 680 -7.15 -3.22 10.39
C THR A 680 -8.06 -2.48 11.39
N GLN A 681 -7.46 -1.70 12.31
CA GLN A 681 -8.17 -0.93 13.33
C GLN A 681 -8.36 0.55 12.99
N THR A 682 -7.51 1.14 12.14
CA THR A 682 -7.48 2.60 11.93
C THR A 682 -7.26 3.03 10.47
N GLY A 683 -7.00 2.11 9.55
CA GLY A 683 -6.63 2.44 8.17
C GLY A 683 -5.20 2.94 7.98
N LYS A 684 -4.48 3.28 9.06
CA LYS A 684 -3.10 3.78 9.00
C LYS A 684 -2.17 2.76 8.32
N PRO A 685 -1.32 3.18 7.37
CA PRO A 685 -0.40 2.26 6.70
C PRO A 685 0.70 1.80 7.67
N ILE A 686 1.36 0.70 7.29
CA ILE A 686 2.52 0.14 8.02
C ILE A 686 3.69 1.13 7.98
N CYS A 687 3.96 1.69 6.79
CA CYS A 687 4.94 2.77 6.59
C CYS A 687 4.19 4.10 6.47
N ARG A 688 4.59 5.10 7.25
CA ARG A 688 3.84 6.35 7.41
C ARG A 688 4.69 7.55 6.99
N PRO A 689 4.14 8.49 6.21
CA PRO A 689 4.76 9.78 5.98
C PRO A 689 4.98 10.53 7.30
N ILE A 690 6.05 11.30 7.39
CA ILE A 690 6.47 11.98 8.62
C ILE A 690 5.47 13.03 9.14
N PHE A 691 4.51 13.46 8.32
CA PHE A 691 3.46 14.41 8.67
C PHE A 691 2.12 13.76 9.03
N MET A 692 1.97 12.44 8.86
CA MET A 692 0.67 11.78 8.92
C MET A 692 0.11 11.67 10.34
N ASP A 693 0.98 11.33 11.30
CA ASP A 693 0.62 11.14 12.70
C ASP A 693 0.94 12.41 13.52
N GLU A 694 0.16 12.61 14.59
CA GLU A 694 0.34 13.75 15.49
C GLU A 694 1.70 13.70 16.20
N VAL A 695 2.31 14.86 16.38
CA VAL A 695 3.47 15.04 17.27
C VAL A 695 3.00 15.37 18.70
N LYS A 696 1.89 16.10 18.86
CA LYS A 696 1.19 16.38 20.13
C LYS A 696 -0.32 16.55 19.89
N VAL A 697 -1.13 15.91 20.74
CA VAL A 697 -2.59 16.14 20.81
C VAL A 697 -2.85 17.63 21.06
N GLY A 698 -3.56 18.27 20.15
CA GLY A 698 -4.05 19.66 20.30
C GLY A 698 -3.02 20.77 20.13
N VAL A 699 -1.76 20.48 19.76
CA VAL A 699 -0.77 21.51 19.42
C VAL A 699 0.02 21.08 18.19
N TYR A 700 -0.38 21.64 17.06
CA TYR A 700 0.44 21.72 15.86
C TYR A 700 0.95 23.15 15.75
N ASN A 701 2.07 23.43 16.39
CA ASN A 701 2.90 24.46 15.81
C ASN A 701 3.61 23.77 14.65
N ASN A 702 3.16 24.08 13.42
CA ASN A 702 4.09 24.26 12.31
C ASN A 702 5.37 24.79 12.91
N ASP A 703 6.46 24.05 12.81
CA ASP A 703 7.74 24.40 13.41
C ASP A 703 8.00 25.91 13.23
N PRO A 704 7.78 26.76 14.26
CA PRO A 704 7.99 28.20 14.11
C PRO A 704 9.48 28.50 14.00
N ALA A 705 10.34 27.53 14.33
CA ALA A 705 11.78 27.61 14.09
C ALA A 705 12.18 27.10 12.70
N ALA A 706 11.24 26.55 11.91
CA ALA A 706 11.39 26.34 10.46
C ALA A 706 10.90 27.53 9.63
N ASP A 707 10.26 28.52 10.27
CA ASP A 707 10.29 29.91 9.79
C ASP A 707 11.62 30.49 10.26
N ASP A 708 12.71 30.00 9.67
CA ASP A 708 13.99 30.64 9.86
C ASP A 708 13.94 32.03 9.22
N ASP A 709 14.71 32.98 9.77
CA ASP A 709 14.98 34.27 9.13
C ASP A 709 15.71 34.11 7.75
N HIS A 710 15.79 32.89 7.20
CA HIS A 710 16.43 32.58 5.91
C HIS A 710 15.41 32.49 4.76
N GLY A 711 14.11 32.67 5.03
CA GLY A 711 13.09 32.91 4.01
C GLY A 711 12.49 31.66 3.38
N TRP A 712 12.52 30.51 4.05
CA TRP A 712 12.03 29.24 3.49
C TRP A 712 10.55 28.94 3.80
N GLY A 713 9.86 29.59 4.75
CA GLY A 713 8.42 29.35 4.98
C GLY A 713 8.04 27.87 5.12
N TYR A 714 6.84 27.48 4.67
CA TYR A 714 6.39 26.06 4.59
C TYR A 714 7.33 25.13 3.76
N TYR A 715 8.43 25.66 3.19
CA TYR A 715 9.58 24.96 2.61
C TYR A 715 10.71 24.64 3.64
N GLY A 716 10.36 24.36 4.90
CA GLY A 716 11.31 23.90 5.92
C GLY A 716 11.72 22.42 5.81
N TYR A 717 12.25 21.87 6.90
CA TYR A 717 12.85 20.52 6.95
C TYR A 717 11.89 19.36 6.63
N VAL A 718 10.62 19.42 7.05
CA VAL A 718 9.61 18.37 6.74
C VAL A 718 9.41 18.26 5.23
N THR A 719 9.30 19.40 4.55
CA THR A 719 9.11 19.45 3.09
C THR A 719 10.32 18.88 2.34
N ASN A 720 11.51 19.09 2.88
CA ASN A 720 12.76 18.60 2.29
C ASN A 720 13.01 17.09 2.48
N ARG A 721 12.30 16.44 3.42
CA ARG A 721 12.57 15.05 3.83
C ARG A 721 11.40 14.10 3.72
N MET A 722 10.19 14.58 3.43
CA MET A 722 9.01 13.72 3.25
C MET A 722 9.15 12.71 2.09
N ASP A 723 10.06 12.97 1.15
CA ASP A 723 10.27 12.12 -0.04
C ASP A 723 11.24 10.95 0.23
N ASP A 724 12.08 11.05 1.27
CA ASP A 724 13.19 10.14 1.49
C ASP A 724 13.36 9.69 2.96
N GLN A 725 12.40 10.03 3.83
CA GLN A 725 12.29 9.53 5.20
C GLN A 725 10.85 9.11 5.50
N PHE A 726 10.69 8.06 6.31
CA PHE A 726 9.37 7.58 6.71
C PHE A 726 9.41 6.88 8.07
N PHE A 727 8.26 6.73 8.69
CA PHE A 727 8.12 5.89 9.87
C PHE A 727 7.77 4.46 9.49
N LEU A 728 8.42 3.48 10.13
CA LEU A 728 7.85 2.15 10.30
C LEU A 728 7.03 2.13 11.60
N GLY A 729 5.75 1.81 11.49
CA GLY A 729 4.80 2.04 12.59
C GLY A 729 4.77 3.52 12.95
N LYS A 730 4.68 3.85 14.25
CA LYS A 730 4.55 5.25 14.72
C LYS A 730 5.86 5.86 15.26
N ASP A 731 6.83 5.02 15.64
CA ASP A 731 7.99 5.46 16.45
C ASP A 731 9.37 5.23 15.84
N LEU A 732 9.51 4.37 14.82
CA LEU A 732 10.80 4.08 14.20
C LEU A 732 10.95 4.87 12.91
N LEU A 733 11.73 5.94 12.94
CA LEU A 733 12.10 6.74 11.78
C LEU A 733 13.21 6.06 10.97
N VAL A 734 12.99 5.92 9.67
CA VAL A 734 13.89 5.29 8.71
C VAL A 734 14.34 6.34 7.68
N CYS A 735 15.65 6.53 7.54
CA CYS A 735 16.23 7.54 6.65
C CYS A 735 17.30 6.89 5.74
N PRO A 736 16.89 6.15 4.70
CA PRO A 736 17.82 5.50 3.78
C PRO A 736 18.49 6.53 2.85
N ILE A 737 19.66 6.18 2.30
CA ILE A 737 20.28 6.89 1.18
C ILE A 737 19.72 6.34 -0.11
N VAL A 738 19.21 7.23 -0.98
CA VAL A 738 18.55 6.86 -2.24
C VAL A 738 19.22 7.44 -3.49
N ASN A 739 20.37 8.11 -3.35
CA ASN A 739 21.15 8.64 -4.47
C ASN A 739 22.54 7.97 -4.55
N PRO A 740 23.12 7.84 -5.76
CA PRO A 740 24.40 7.18 -5.98
C PRO A 740 25.57 7.90 -5.30
N GLY A 741 26.55 7.12 -4.82
CA GLY A 741 27.84 7.61 -4.32
C GLY A 741 27.77 8.39 -3.00
N GLN A 742 26.58 8.55 -2.42
CA GLN A 742 26.42 9.25 -1.15
C GLN A 742 26.87 8.36 0.00
N THR A 743 27.76 8.87 0.85
CA THR A 743 28.17 8.26 2.12
C THR A 743 27.55 8.95 3.32
N ASN A 744 26.97 10.13 3.12
CA ASN A 744 26.21 10.87 4.13
C ASN A 744 24.85 11.28 3.56
N ARG A 745 23.91 11.57 4.47
CA ARG A 745 22.71 12.32 4.12
C ARG A 745 22.23 13.23 5.24
N PRO A 746 21.57 14.35 4.91
CA PRO A 746 20.78 15.12 5.87
C PRO A 746 19.61 14.29 6.41
N VAL A 747 19.45 14.32 7.73
CA VAL A 747 18.40 13.64 8.48
C VAL A 747 17.65 14.66 9.31
N TYR A 748 16.34 14.79 9.08
CA TYR A 748 15.46 15.58 9.93
C TYR A 748 14.80 14.70 10.99
N LEU A 749 14.94 15.09 12.26
CA LEU A 749 14.22 14.48 13.38
C LEU A 749 13.00 15.36 13.72
N PRO A 750 11.76 14.85 13.63
CA PRO A 750 10.57 15.64 13.88
C PRO A 750 10.53 16.26 15.29
N SER A 751 10.07 17.50 15.38
CA SER A 751 9.97 18.25 16.64
C SER A 751 9.03 17.60 17.66
N GLY A 752 8.95 18.18 18.87
CA GLY A 752 8.00 17.75 19.91
C GLY A 752 8.33 16.43 20.63
N SER A 753 9.43 15.76 20.28
CA SER A 753 9.95 14.59 20.99
C SER A 753 11.48 14.58 20.99
N LYS A 754 12.07 13.90 21.96
CA LYS A 754 13.44 13.39 21.90
C LYS A 754 13.51 12.14 21.03
N TRP A 755 14.69 11.90 20.46
CA TRP A 755 14.96 10.79 19.55
C TRP A 755 16.25 10.08 19.93
N TYR A 756 16.20 8.75 19.97
CA TYR A 756 17.34 7.90 20.24
C TYR A 756 17.80 7.23 18.95
N HIS A 757 19.11 7.25 18.70
CA HIS A 757 19.69 6.43 17.64
C HIS A 757 19.45 4.94 17.96
N PHE A 758 18.86 4.20 17.02
CA PHE A 758 18.56 2.78 17.17
C PHE A 758 19.85 1.95 17.21
N LYS A 759 19.99 1.06 18.20
CA LYS A 759 21.22 0.26 18.42
C LYS A 759 21.03 -1.25 18.37
N ASP A 760 19.81 -1.76 18.15
CA ASP A 760 19.51 -3.20 18.11
C ASP A 760 20.03 -3.98 19.35
N ASN A 761 20.09 -3.33 20.53
CA ASN A 761 20.72 -3.84 21.75
C ASN A 761 22.17 -4.35 21.58
N LYS A 762 22.90 -3.91 20.56
CA LYS A 762 24.30 -4.28 20.32
C LYS A 762 25.30 -3.31 20.95
N LYS A 763 24.83 -2.10 21.26
CA LYS A 763 25.60 -1.00 21.86
C LYS A 763 24.72 -0.25 22.85
N PRO A 764 25.28 0.43 23.86
CA PRO A 764 24.51 1.32 24.71
C PRO A 764 23.86 2.42 23.89
N LEU A 765 22.72 2.94 24.37
CA LEU A 765 22.08 4.10 23.75
C LEU A 765 22.98 5.33 23.85
N ASP A 766 23.02 6.10 22.77
CA ASP A 766 23.59 7.44 22.78
C ASP A 766 22.64 8.39 23.56
N ALA A 767 23.12 9.58 23.92
CA ALA A 767 22.25 10.63 24.44
C ALA A 767 21.15 10.98 23.42
N PRO A 768 19.91 11.24 23.85
CA PRO A 768 18.84 11.58 22.92
C PRO A 768 19.08 12.94 22.27
N VAL A 769 18.66 13.05 21.01
CA VAL A 769 18.65 14.31 20.27
C VAL A 769 17.26 14.94 20.39
N MET A 770 17.19 16.23 20.72
CA MET A 770 15.93 16.97 20.65
C MET A 770 15.50 17.12 19.18
N GLY A 771 14.28 16.73 18.84
CA GLY A 771 13.73 16.92 17.50
C GLY A 771 13.50 18.39 17.14
N GLY A 772 13.15 18.65 15.88
CA GLY A 772 13.11 19.99 15.29
C GLY A 772 14.46 20.39 14.71
N VAL A 773 15.31 19.41 14.38
CA VAL A 773 16.68 19.63 13.92
C VAL A 773 16.97 18.76 12.69
N GLU A 774 17.82 19.29 11.81
CA GLU A 774 18.44 18.53 10.73
C GLU A 774 19.96 18.46 10.95
N PHE A 775 20.56 17.31 10.65
CA PHE A 775 22.00 17.12 10.68
C PHE A 775 22.43 16.10 9.63
N ASP A 776 23.70 16.10 9.28
CA ASP A 776 24.25 15.15 8.31
C ASP A 776 24.69 13.85 9.01
N PHE A 777 24.22 12.70 8.52
CA PHE A 777 24.50 11.39 9.09
C PHE A 777 25.39 10.56 8.16
N TYR A 778 26.54 10.10 8.67
CA TYR A 778 27.46 9.20 7.96
C TYR A 778 26.89 7.77 7.89
N ALA A 779 26.51 7.35 6.70
CA ALA A 779 25.93 6.05 6.38
C ALA A 779 26.62 5.43 5.14
N PRO A 780 27.88 4.98 5.22
CA PRO A 780 28.59 4.36 4.08
C PRO A 780 27.90 3.06 3.65
N TRP A 781 27.88 2.75 2.34
CA TRP A 781 27.25 1.52 1.84
C TRP A 781 28.17 0.29 1.94
N ASP A 782 29.48 0.49 2.02
CA ASP A 782 30.53 -0.53 1.84
C ASP A 782 31.29 -0.86 3.14
N LYS A 783 31.02 -0.15 4.24
CA LYS A 783 31.71 -0.36 5.51
C LYS A 783 30.91 -1.28 6.43
N MET A 784 31.35 -2.53 6.54
CA MET A 784 30.85 -3.47 7.54
C MET A 784 31.08 -2.94 8.96
N GLY A 785 30.12 -3.14 9.86
CA GLY A 785 30.20 -2.70 11.27
C GLY A 785 29.81 -1.23 11.53
N SER A 786 29.65 -0.42 10.49
CA SER A 786 29.02 0.91 10.56
C SER A 786 27.50 0.83 10.46
N ASP A 787 26.82 1.90 10.84
CA ASP A 787 25.40 2.10 10.50
C ASP A 787 25.33 2.57 9.05
N ASN A 788 24.58 1.87 8.21
CA ASN A 788 24.47 2.11 6.76
C ASN A 788 23.14 2.80 6.39
N CYS A 789 22.33 3.09 7.42
CA CYS A 789 21.03 3.76 7.37
C CYS A 789 20.83 4.46 8.71
N ALA A 790 20.36 5.71 8.70
CA ALA A 790 19.95 6.37 9.93
C ALA A 790 18.59 5.80 10.39
N LEU A 791 18.57 5.27 11.61
CA LEU A 791 17.39 4.73 12.26
C LEU A 791 17.23 5.39 13.62
N TYR A 792 16.11 6.06 13.86
CA TYR A 792 15.85 6.76 15.12
C TYR A 792 14.54 6.32 15.74
N VAL A 793 14.51 6.18 17.06
CA VAL A 793 13.33 5.78 17.82
C VAL A 793 12.89 6.93 18.71
N ARG A 794 11.61 7.25 18.67
CA ARG A 794 11.01 8.28 19.52
C ARG A 794 11.18 7.94 21.00
N GLU A 795 11.39 8.96 21.83
CA GLU A 795 11.37 8.77 23.29
C GLU A 795 10.07 8.10 23.74
N GLY A 796 10.19 7.26 24.75
CA GLY A 796 9.04 6.51 25.26
C GLY A 796 8.53 5.37 24.38
N ALA A 797 9.04 5.17 23.16
CA ALA A 797 8.56 4.07 22.33
C ALA A 797 8.79 2.70 22.99
N ILE A 798 7.88 1.77 22.71
CA ILE A 798 8.01 0.36 23.06
C ILE A 798 8.19 -0.42 21.76
N ILE A 799 9.39 -0.95 21.52
CA ILE A 799 9.72 -1.69 20.30
C ILE A 799 9.90 -3.17 20.64
N PRO A 800 8.96 -4.06 20.31
CA PRO A 800 9.16 -5.49 20.51
C PRO A 800 10.13 -6.06 19.47
N THR A 801 11.06 -6.89 19.94
CA THR A 801 11.97 -7.65 19.10
C THR A 801 11.91 -9.14 19.42
N ARG A 802 12.23 -9.97 18.44
CA ARG A 802 12.43 -11.42 18.59
C ARG A 802 13.89 -11.81 18.39
N GLU A 803 14.23 -13.01 18.84
CA GLU A 803 15.48 -13.64 18.44
C GLU A 803 15.47 -13.93 16.93
N LEU A 804 16.66 -13.89 16.34
CA LEU A 804 16.82 -14.06 14.90
C LEU A 804 16.45 -15.49 14.47
N GLU A 805 15.62 -15.59 13.44
CA GLU A 805 15.31 -16.83 12.73
C GLU A 805 15.73 -16.72 11.25
N GLN A 806 16.02 -17.85 10.61
CA GLN A 806 16.27 -17.95 9.16
C GLN A 806 14.99 -17.94 8.32
N TYR A 807 13.84 -18.22 8.94
CA TYR A 807 12.49 -18.07 8.42
C TYR A 807 11.52 -17.99 9.61
N ILE A 808 10.35 -17.39 9.43
CA ILE A 808 9.40 -17.21 10.53
C ILE A 808 8.89 -18.59 11.01
N GLY A 809 9.10 -18.86 12.31
CA GLY A 809 8.72 -20.13 12.95
C GLY A 809 9.81 -21.20 12.93
N GLU A 810 11.06 -20.87 12.58
CA GLU A 810 12.19 -21.80 12.64
C GLU A 810 12.42 -22.36 14.04
N LEU A 811 12.47 -21.52 15.07
CA LEU A 811 12.72 -22.00 16.43
C LEU A 811 11.57 -22.88 16.90
N TYR A 812 10.34 -22.56 16.51
CA TYR A 812 9.18 -23.37 16.83
C TYR A 812 9.24 -24.77 16.22
N SER A 813 9.68 -24.89 14.96
CA SER A 813 9.84 -26.18 14.28
C SER A 813 10.94 -27.04 14.92
N GLN A 814 11.92 -26.39 15.56
CA GLN A 814 12.98 -27.04 16.34
C GLN A 814 12.61 -27.32 17.80
N GLY A 815 11.36 -27.06 18.21
CA GLY A 815 10.92 -27.26 19.59
C GLY A 815 11.43 -26.20 20.58
N LYS A 816 11.99 -25.09 20.10
CA LYS A 816 12.46 -23.96 20.91
C LYS A 816 11.43 -22.83 20.94
N ASP A 817 11.52 -21.98 21.96
CA ASP A 817 10.69 -20.78 22.09
C ASP A 817 11.40 -19.56 21.49
N ASN A 818 10.63 -18.54 21.08
CA ASN A 818 11.16 -17.27 20.56
C ASN A 818 10.46 -16.09 21.25
N PRO A 819 10.66 -15.92 22.58
CA PRO A 819 9.93 -14.93 23.38
C PRO A 819 10.21 -13.50 22.91
N LEU A 820 9.19 -12.64 23.07
CA LEU A 820 9.32 -11.23 22.77
C LEU A 820 10.15 -10.50 23.82
N THR A 821 11.06 -9.66 23.35
CA THR A 821 11.73 -8.64 24.17
C THR A 821 11.12 -7.28 23.89
N PHE A 822 10.48 -6.68 24.90
CA PHE A 822 9.95 -5.31 24.82
C PHE A 822 11.04 -4.31 25.19
N ASN A 823 11.55 -3.60 24.20
CA ASN A 823 12.55 -2.55 24.38
C ASN A 823 11.85 -1.25 24.76
N ILE A 824 11.98 -0.83 26.02
CA ILE A 824 11.33 0.36 26.57
C ILE A 824 12.31 1.54 26.50
N TYR A 825 12.11 2.43 25.54
CA TYR A 825 12.93 3.63 25.40
C TYR A 825 12.64 4.63 26.53
N PRO A 826 13.64 5.36 27.05
CA PRO A 826 13.42 6.33 28.12
C PRO A 826 12.62 7.54 27.64
N GLY A 827 12.00 8.25 28.57
CA GLY A 827 11.30 9.52 28.32
C GLY A 827 9.80 9.45 28.56
N ARG A 828 9.04 10.25 27.81
CA ARG A 828 7.59 10.40 27.99
C ARG A 828 6.88 9.02 27.95
N GLY A 829 5.98 8.77 28.91
CA GLY A 829 5.17 7.56 28.92
C GLY A 829 4.34 7.39 27.64
N ASP A 830 4.26 6.15 27.17
CA ASP A 830 3.62 5.79 25.89
C ASP A 830 2.93 4.42 25.98
N LYS A 831 2.14 4.10 24.95
CA LYS A 831 1.38 2.87 24.84
C LYS A 831 1.65 2.16 23.51
N TYR A 832 1.78 0.85 23.60
CA TYR A 832 1.89 -0.08 22.51
C TYR A 832 0.81 -1.15 22.60
N THR A 833 0.26 -1.58 21.47
CA THR A 833 -0.71 -2.67 21.42
C THR A 833 -0.09 -3.84 20.68
N LEU A 834 0.13 -4.92 21.42
CA LEU A 834 0.60 -6.20 20.90
C LEU A 834 -0.58 -7.04 20.45
N TYR A 835 -0.52 -7.55 19.23
CA TYR A 835 -1.44 -8.53 18.67
C TYR A 835 -0.76 -9.89 18.53
N LEU A 836 -1.40 -10.94 19.07
CA LEU A 836 -0.92 -12.32 18.99
C LEU A 836 -2.03 -13.24 18.47
N ASP A 837 -1.72 -14.01 17.44
CA ASP A 837 -2.49 -15.14 16.94
C ASP A 837 -1.54 -16.29 16.58
N ASP A 838 -2.03 -17.27 15.82
CA ASP A 838 -1.25 -18.41 15.31
C ASP A 838 -0.34 -18.04 14.13
N ASP A 839 0.25 -16.84 14.16
CA ASP A 839 1.05 -16.24 13.10
C ASP A 839 0.32 -16.10 11.74
N GLY A 840 -1.01 -16.16 11.78
CA GLY A 840 -1.88 -16.07 10.61
C GLY A 840 -1.82 -17.30 9.71
N VAL A 841 -1.54 -18.46 10.28
CA VAL A 841 -1.63 -19.75 9.57
C VAL A 841 -3.09 -20.10 9.27
N THR A 842 -3.97 -19.96 10.26
CA THR A 842 -5.42 -20.13 10.11
C THR A 842 -6.15 -18.79 10.09
N ASN A 843 -7.47 -18.83 9.89
CA ASN A 843 -8.33 -17.66 10.04
C ASN A 843 -9.18 -17.70 11.33
N ALA A 844 -8.72 -18.45 12.33
CA ALA A 844 -9.43 -18.58 13.60
C ALA A 844 -9.48 -17.26 14.39
N ALA A 845 -8.52 -16.35 14.19
CA ALA A 845 -8.57 -15.01 14.78
C ALA A 845 -9.76 -14.20 14.23
N GLU A 846 -10.05 -14.30 12.94
CA GLU A 846 -11.16 -13.59 12.29
C GLU A 846 -12.51 -14.26 12.54
N LYS A 847 -12.58 -15.60 12.48
CA LYS A 847 -13.84 -16.35 12.58
C LYS A 847 -14.26 -16.66 14.02
N GLU A 848 -13.30 -16.96 14.89
CA GLU A 848 -13.56 -17.44 16.26
C GLU A 848 -13.05 -16.46 17.32
N LEU A 849 -12.46 -15.33 16.91
CA LEU A 849 -11.78 -14.38 17.78
C LEU A 849 -10.64 -15.02 18.57
N LYS A 850 -10.00 -16.09 18.05
CA LYS A 850 -8.83 -16.76 18.67
C LYS A 850 -7.55 -15.94 18.47
N TYR A 851 -7.49 -14.78 19.12
CA TYR A 851 -6.31 -13.94 19.23
C TYR A 851 -6.19 -13.38 20.65
N ARG A 852 -5.06 -12.71 20.94
CA ARG A 852 -4.80 -11.99 22.17
C ARG A 852 -4.36 -10.56 21.85
N ILE A 853 -4.91 -9.61 22.58
CA ILE A 853 -4.50 -8.21 22.58
C ILE A 853 -3.91 -7.88 23.94
N VAL A 854 -2.67 -7.40 23.96
CA VAL A 854 -2.02 -6.90 25.16
C VAL A 854 -1.68 -5.44 24.96
N ASP A 855 -2.25 -4.58 25.78
CA ASP A 855 -1.79 -3.20 25.88
C ASP A 855 -0.57 -3.17 26.79
N VAL A 856 0.55 -2.66 26.27
CA VAL A 856 1.77 -2.41 27.02
C VAL A 856 1.92 -0.91 27.17
N SER A 857 2.00 -0.41 28.40
CA SER A 857 2.26 1.00 28.67
C SER A 857 3.42 1.15 29.61
N HIS A 858 4.13 2.28 29.52
CA HIS A 858 5.17 2.60 30.51
C HIS A 858 5.04 4.04 31.00
N GLU A 859 5.55 4.25 32.21
CA GLU A 859 5.66 5.54 32.89
C GLU A 859 7.05 5.64 33.49
N GLU A 860 7.65 6.82 33.41
CA GLU A 860 8.97 7.12 33.95
C GLU A 860 8.90 8.37 34.84
N THR A 861 9.49 8.25 36.02
CA THR A 861 9.71 9.34 36.98
C THR A 861 11.20 9.40 37.33
N HIS A 862 11.61 10.39 38.11
CA HIS A 862 13.03 10.61 38.42
C HIS A 862 13.73 9.42 39.11
N ASN A 863 13.00 8.52 39.77
CA ASN A 863 13.55 7.39 40.53
C ASN A 863 12.84 6.07 40.24
N GLN A 864 11.93 6.02 39.27
CA GLN A 864 11.15 4.81 39.02
C GLN A 864 10.74 4.70 37.55
N ARG A 865 10.85 3.49 37.00
CA ARG A 865 10.26 3.10 35.72
C ARG A 865 9.22 2.00 35.94
N ARG A 866 8.02 2.21 35.42
CA ARG A 866 6.88 1.32 35.57
C ARG A 866 6.39 0.86 34.21
N VAL A 867 6.25 -0.44 34.01
CA VAL A 867 5.72 -1.05 32.77
C VAL A 867 4.50 -1.90 33.12
N VAL A 868 3.41 -1.75 32.38
CA VAL A 868 2.15 -2.46 32.60
C VAL A 868 1.78 -3.23 31.35
N PHE A 869 1.53 -4.52 31.49
CA PHE A 869 0.94 -5.38 30.48
C PHE A 869 -0.52 -5.64 30.89
N SER A 870 -1.47 -5.31 30.02
CA SER A 870 -2.90 -5.45 30.29
C SER A 870 -3.57 -6.19 29.14
N ARG A 871 -3.97 -7.45 29.36
CA ARG A 871 -4.69 -8.24 28.36
C ARG A 871 -6.10 -7.68 28.17
N LYS A 872 -6.38 -7.13 26.98
CA LYS A 872 -7.69 -6.55 26.62
C LYS A 872 -8.61 -7.57 25.97
N HIS A 873 -8.04 -8.49 25.21
CA HIS A 873 -8.71 -9.66 24.64
C HIS A 873 -7.79 -10.86 24.82
N ASP A 874 -8.32 -12.00 25.25
CA ASP A 874 -7.49 -13.14 25.69
C ASP A 874 -8.14 -14.49 25.35
N LYS A 875 -8.36 -14.74 24.06
CA LYS A 875 -8.91 -16.01 23.55
C LYS A 875 -7.88 -16.85 22.80
N PHE A 876 -6.61 -16.44 22.85
CA PHE A 876 -5.47 -17.17 22.31
C PHE A 876 -4.42 -17.29 23.41
N THR A 877 -3.87 -18.49 23.56
CA THR A 877 -2.75 -18.75 24.47
C THR A 877 -1.49 -18.87 23.60
N PRO A 878 -0.57 -17.89 23.66
CA PRO A 878 0.71 -17.97 22.99
C PRO A 878 1.51 -19.18 23.46
N ARG A 879 2.41 -19.67 22.61
CA ARG A 879 3.36 -20.72 22.97
C ARG A 879 4.23 -20.30 24.15
N GLU A 880 4.73 -19.06 24.10
CA GLU A 880 5.56 -18.51 25.16
C GLU A 880 4.75 -18.11 26.38
N THR A 881 5.26 -18.50 27.55
CA THR A 881 4.65 -18.22 28.86
C THR A 881 5.25 -17.01 29.55
N PHE A 882 6.17 -16.30 28.89
CA PHE A 882 6.88 -15.15 29.45
C PHE A 882 7.31 -14.17 28.35
N TYR A 883 7.62 -12.96 28.79
CA TYR A 883 8.24 -11.90 28.00
C TYR A 883 9.58 -11.51 28.61
N TYR A 884 10.44 -10.89 27.81
CA TYR A 884 11.53 -10.08 28.32
C TYR A 884 11.16 -8.61 28.27
N VAL A 885 11.55 -7.86 29.29
CA VAL A 885 11.47 -6.39 29.32
C VAL A 885 12.88 -5.85 29.38
N ALA A 886 13.26 -5.04 28.39
CA ALA A 886 14.54 -4.36 28.34
C ALA A 886 14.34 -2.87 28.67
N LEU A 887 14.71 -2.46 29.88
CA LEU A 887 14.73 -1.06 30.30
C LEU A 887 16.04 -0.43 29.83
N LEU A 888 16.00 0.21 28.66
CA LEU A 888 17.15 0.86 28.04
C LEU A 888 17.63 2.07 28.85
N ALA A 889 18.93 2.32 28.85
CA ALA A 889 19.59 3.45 29.54
C ALA A 889 19.11 3.65 30.99
N SER A 890 18.89 2.56 31.71
CA SER A 890 18.22 2.58 33.01
C SER A 890 19.16 2.89 34.19
N GLY A 891 20.46 2.65 34.05
CA GLY A 891 21.32 2.43 35.21
C GLY A 891 20.96 1.15 35.97
N GLU A 892 21.73 0.81 36.99
CA GLU A 892 21.45 -0.36 37.80
C GLU A 892 20.28 -0.08 38.77
N PRO A 893 19.18 -0.85 38.73
CA PRO A 893 18.05 -0.66 39.62
C PRO A 893 18.40 -1.13 41.03
N SER A 894 17.96 -0.36 42.03
CA SER A 894 18.11 -0.71 43.45
C SER A 894 17.16 -1.84 43.85
N ARG A 895 16.00 -1.93 43.18
CA ARG A 895 15.01 -2.99 43.37
C ARG A 895 14.13 -3.10 42.13
N ILE A 896 13.74 -4.34 41.79
CA ILE A 896 12.67 -4.59 40.83
C ILE A 896 11.56 -5.40 41.51
N THR A 897 10.31 -5.06 41.21
CA THR A 897 9.15 -5.86 41.57
C THR A 897 8.32 -6.24 40.35
N VAL A 898 7.69 -7.41 40.40
CA VAL A 898 6.67 -7.84 39.44
C VAL A 898 5.41 -8.15 40.25
N ASN A 899 4.33 -7.40 39.99
CA ASN A 899 3.08 -7.45 40.74
C ASN A 899 3.26 -7.20 42.25
N GLY A 900 4.20 -6.31 42.62
CA GLY A 900 4.53 -5.97 44.00
C GLY A 900 5.47 -6.94 44.71
N GLU A 901 5.80 -8.08 44.09
CA GLU A 901 6.75 -9.05 44.64
C GLU A 901 8.16 -8.75 44.13
N ALA A 902 9.14 -8.69 45.04
CA ALA A 902 10.54 -8.47 44.67
C ALA A 902 11.06 -9.62 43.81
N VAL A 903 11.74 -9.29 42.72
CA VAL A 903 12.37 -10.28 41.84
C VAL A 903 13.86 -10.37 42.12
N PRO A 904 14.45 -11.58 42.16
CA PRO A 904 15.88 -11.75 42.39
C PRO A 904 16.71 -11.25 41.21
N LYS A 905 17.89 -10.70 41.52
CA LYS A 905 18.93 -10.36 40.56
C LYS A 905 19.78 -11.61 40.25
N GLU A 906 19.97 -11.91 38.97
CA GLU A 906 20.89 -12.94 38.51
C GLU A 906 22.33 -12.42 38.56
N ASN A 907 23.25 -13.26 39.04
CA ASN A 907 24.67 -12.96 39.13
C ASN A 907 25.45 -13.82 38.13
N GLY A 908 26.56 -13.29 37.63
CA GLY A 908 27.48 -13.97 36.72
C GLY A 908 28.79 -13.19 36.65
N VAL A 909 29.83 -13.80 36.07
CA VAL A 909 31.15 -13.15 35.95
C VAL A 909 31.14 -12.11 34.82
N ASN A 910 30.27 -12.29 33.83
CA ASN A 910 30.10 -11.41 32.69
C ASN A 910 28.62 -11.33 32.26
N ASN A 911 28.31 -10.47 31.28
CA ASN A 911 26.94 -10.25 30.81
C ASN A 911 26.33 -11.49 30.14
N ASP A 912 27.13 -12.31 29.45
CA ASP A 912 26.65 -13.48 28.71
C ASP A 912 26.19 -14.56 29.70
N GLU A 913 26.98 -14.85 30.73
CA GLU A 913 26.60 -15.75 31.82
C GLU A 913 25.35 -15.28 32.56
N MET A 914 25.20 -13.98 32.79
CA MET A 914 23.99 -13.41 33.42
C MET A 914 22.76 -13.56 32.51
N ALA A 915 22.92 -13.36 31.19
CA ALA A 915 21.86 -13.54 30.22
C ALA A 915 21.43 -15.02 30.10
N GLU A 916 22.39 -15.95 30.07
CA GLU A 916 22.14 -17.39 30.09
C GLU A 916 21.44 -17.81 31.39
N SER A 917 21.89 -17.29 32.55
CA SER A 917 21.24 -17.53 33.84
C SER A 917 19.79 -17.05 33.82
N LEU A 918 19.54 -15.82 33.36
CA LEU A 918 18.19 -15.25 33.20
C LEU A 918 17.32 -16.15 32.31
N ALA A 919 17.84 -16.54 31.14
CA ALA A 919 17.10 -17.37 30.19
C ALA A 919 16.70 -18.73 30.79
N GLY A 920 17.57 -19.35 31.58
CA GLY A 920 17.35 -20.64 32.23
C GLY A 920 16.40 -20.63 33.44
N ARG A 921 16.00 -19.46 33.96
CA ARG A 921 15.12 -19.41 35.16
C ARG A 921 13.66 -19.72 34.84
N GLY A 922 13.03 -20.50 35.72
CA GLY A 922 11.60 -20.80 35.73
C GLY A 922 10.73 -19.83 36.55
N TYR A 923 11.29 -18.69 36.97
CA TYR A 923 10.62 -17.66 37.78
C TYR A 923 11.04 -16.26 37.31
N ASN A 924 10.29 -15.23 37.70
CA ASN A 924 10.62 -13.84 37.38
C ASN A 924 11.98 -13.47 37.97
N SER A 925 12.91 -13.00 37.16
CA SER A 925 14.21 -12.49 37.61
C SER A 925 14.74 -11.43 36.66
N TYR A 926 15.86 -10.81 37.01
CA TYR A 926 16.47 -9.79 36.16
C TYR A 926 17.99 -9.82 36.24
N TYR A 927 18.66 -9.22 35.27
CA TYR A 927 20.05 -8.81 35.42
C TYR A 927 20.25 -7.42 34.81
N TYR A 928 21.33 -6.77 35.22
CA TYR A 928 21.77 -5.50 34.64
C TYR A 928 22.97 -5.74 33.74
N ASN A 929 22.83 -5.38 32.45
CA ASN A 929 23.91 -5.44 31.49
C ASN A 929 24.73 -4.15 31.55
N PHE A 930 25.92 -4.25 32.15
CA PHE A 930 26.80 -3.09 32.36
C PHE A 930 27.30 -2.47 31.05
N SER A 931 27.50 -3.28 30.01
CA SER A 931 28.04 -2.81 28.73
C SER A 931 27.00 -2.09 27.88
N LEU A 932 25.74 -2.46 28.02
CA LEU A 932 24.61 -1.84 27.30
C LEU A 932 23.91 -0.74 28.10
N ASN A 933 24.19 -0.63 29.40
CA ASN A 933 23.40 0.20 30.32
C ASN A 933 21.89 -0.14 30.24
N THR A 934 21.59 -1.44 30.27
CA THR A 934 20.22 -1.95 30.09
C THR A 934 19.90 -3.01 31.13
N THR A 935 18.74 -2.89 31.75
CA THR A 935 18.20 -3.91 32.64
C THR A 935 17.30 -4.85 31.84
N PHE A 936 17.59 -6.15 31.87
CA PHE A 936 16.74 -7.18 31.26
C PHE A 936 16.00 -7.94 32.35
N ILE A 937 14.68 -8.03 32.20
CA ILE A 937 13.78 -8.63 33.18
C ILE A 937 12.99 -9.74 32.48
N LYS A 938 13.02 -10.96 33.04
CA LYS A 938 12.14 -12.05 32.60
C LYS A 938 10.84 -11.98 33.37
N VAL A 939 9.73 -11.89 32.66
CA VAL A 939 8.40 -11.65 33.23
C VAL A 939 7.43 -12.72 32.74
N PHE A 940 6.96 -13.58 33.63
CA PHE A 940 6.00 -14.64 33.33
C PHE A 940 4.59 -14.08 33.16
N ASP A 941 3.95 -14.49 32.07
CA ASP A 941 2.63 -14.05 31.65
C ASP A 941 1.51 -14.84 32.38
N VAL A 942 1.42 -14.66 33.70
CA VAL A 942 0.55 -15.44 34.59
C VAL A 942 -0.74 -14.75 35.03
N LYS A 943 -0.83 -13.42 34.85
CA LYS A 943 -2.00 -12.62 35.26
C LYS A 943 -2.53 -11.81 34.08
N LYS A 944 -3.82 -11.47 34.11
CA LYS A 944 -4.47 -10.58 33.12
C LYS A 944 -3.79 -9.21 33.06
N GLU A 945 -3.32 -8.73 34.21
CA GLU A 945 -2.52 -7.52 34.33
C GLU A 945 -1.22 -7.84 35.06
N ILE A 946 -0.11 -7.37 34.48
CA ILE A 946 1.23 -7.53 35.06
C ILE A 946 1.86 -6.15 35.17
N VAL A 947 2.33 -5.81 36.36
CA VAL A 947 2.99 -4.54 36.65
C VAL A 947 4.44 -4.80 37.02
N VAL A 948 5.37 -4.28 36.22
CA VAL A 948 6.81 -4.31 36.47
C VAL A 948 7.22 -2.93 36.98
N VAL A 949 7.91 -2.86 38.11
CA VAL A 949 8.41 -1.60 38.68
C VAL A 949 9.89 -1.75 38.98
N ALA A 950 10.71 -0.89 38.40
CA ALA A 950 12.12 -0.75 38.71
C ALA A 950 12.36 0.57 39.46
N ASP A 951 12.86 0.47 40.68
CA ASP A 951 13.25 1.60 41.52
C ASP A 951 14.75 1.88 41.34
N PHE A 952 15.12 3.16 41.32
CA PHE A 952 16.50 3.63 41.18
C PHE A 952 16.87 4.51 42.38
N SER A 953 18.11 4.42 42.84
CA SER A 953 18.59 5.28 43.91
C SER A 953 18.61 6.74 43.45
N PRO A 954 18.19 7.71 44.28
CA PRO A 954 18.32 9.12 43.92
C PRO A 954 19.79 9.46 43.72
N VAL A 955 20.13 10.01 42.56
CA VAL A 955 21.49 10.52 42.30
C VAL A 955 21.75 11.62 43.32
N SER A 956 22.76 11.44 44.19
CA SER A 956 23.15 12.48 45.14
C SER A 956 23.51 13.75 44.36
N ALA A 957 23.01 14.91 44.80
CA ALA A 957 23.08 16.21 44.13
C ALA A 957 24.50 16.81 43.90
N MET A 958 25.56 16.00 43.85
CA MET A 958 26.89 16.42 43.40
C MET A 958 27.13 15.86 42.00
N GLN A 959 26.91 16.71 40.99
CA GLN A 959 27.23 16.61 39.55
C GLN A 959 25.98 16.82 38.70
N ALA A 960 25.51 18.07 38.70
CA ALA A 960 24.73 18.68 37.63
C ALA A 960 25.57 19.80 37.03
#